data_AF-A0A2V7A4I6-F1
#
_entry.id   AF-A0A2V7A4I6-F1
#
_cell.length_a   1.000
_cell.length_b   1.000
_cell.length_c   1.000
_cell.angle_alpha   90.00
_cell.angle_beta   90.00
_cell.angle_gamma   90.00
#
_symmetry.space_group_name_H-M   'P 1'
#
loop_
_entity.id
_entity.type
_entity.pdbx_description
1 polymer ?
#
loop_
_entity_poly.entity_id
_entity_poly.type
_entity_poly.pdbx_seq_one_letter_code
_entity_poly.pdbx_strand_id
1 'polypeptide(L)'
;MLRLSGRALKILAGVLLALVVVGAVVLAALPEIIRRVAVNQASKLTGRTVTLDDVDLNVFTGHLALKGLKLAKRGVNERAIELERLDVRVDYLPLLRHDVRVAELAVAGTTVDVVRRGPAEFDFSDILDNLRGGDAPAQPSKPAAAPSSWTITIDRVSVRRLNVTARDLTTSPESAWRLDGMTLDASGLTTRRASPPGRLETKLTLNGTPIAVTSASVALEPLTLSGRLTIDGLDLAQVRPYVPPSISAAPHAGRVSLAMALAVELAPTGLKRGTVKGDVTLDGLEIFQAGRTEPFFKAARLGVKIREADLVARSVVIGAIEIEAPAVRAVRDTRRKIDLLALGEPPSDAKGAAPPAQAPDSAGTAGPPPPDFKLRIEQIALRNGGLTFKDEAVKPINTLAITDLSADIKDLSWPVAGPAGFAVTMKMPKSGRVEMKGSVTPVPFDVDFDLTLRDGSFEPYQAYVPVKARFVGTFYGDNRNHITLNNGALTVTSRGRNWIEKFAILAPGQKTPTARFDRLRLDGIDFSWPNYARVSKITLTKPDMRVERDTDGAISLRKLFETDPAKADASRPEAPQPEPAKKEDATPPASPGSPRASPIPIPVDIGMIVIEEGSAQFVDRTTTPPFTETVSRLGLTIEGLSSTPGRRARLTTQAVIGGTSAFDLKGEIAPFGEVYADLAGELRDFQLTTVNPYADPLIAWAMKTGQLAIKVHYRIEKNQLTAENEVIVRNLTVAPTRQNDEVKKKIGLPLGMIVALITDADNGIDVNVPLSGELNQVKAGLGDAIWAAVKNALTNVVAAPFRSIGKLFKGKGDSLDELQVDPVTFAAGSADVAPEMAKHLTEIAGFLKKAPMIKFALAPVAAPRDLESLKAQEVTLKVLRLQKERRLPDFDAAVAAVFKAELPGVKPPDSGEAQLAALRERQPLPDAQMNELLERRVAAVREALTKTEGIPAERLVPGPAQPPSSDEAAEGRIEFHIEQ
;
A
#
# COMPACT_ATOMS: atom_id res chain seq x y z
N MET A 1 56.20 104.07 20.28
CA MET A 1 55.77 105.27 21.05
C MET A 1 55.58 106.43 20.07
N LEU A 2 54.36 106.67 19.57
CA LEU A 2 54.00 107.89 18.83
C LEU A 2 53.20 108.80 19.77
N ARG A 3 53.66 110.04 20.01
CA ARG A 3 52.89 111.08 20.72
C ARG A 3 51.82 111.63 19.77
N LEU A 4 50.61 111.06 19.83
CA LEU A 4 49.43 111.57 19.11
C LEU A 4 48.91 112.86 19.77
N SER A 5 48.64 113.89 18.96
CA SER A 5 48.08 115.17 19.40
C SER A 5 46.63 115.03 19.88
N GLY A 6 46.20 115.87 20.83
CA GLY A 6 44.87 115.80 21.45
C GLY A 6 43.67 115.95 20.49
N ARG A 7 43.89 116.35 19.23
CA ARG A 7 42.86 116.33 18.16
C ARG A 7 42.79 114.98 17.44
N ALA A 8 43.94 114.34 17.17
CA ALA A 8 43.98 113.02 16.55
C ALA A 8 43.36 111.94 17.45
N LEU A 9 43.57 112.02 18.78
CA LEU A 9 42.94 111.11 19.74
C LEU A 9 41.40 111.26 19.79
N LYS A 10 40.88 112.49 19.67
CA LYS A 10 39.43 112.77 19.64
C LYS A 10 38.78 112.33 18.32
N ILE A 11 39.46 112.48 17.20
CA ILE A 11 39.00 111.97 15.89
C ILE A 11 39.05 110.44 15.89
N LEU A 12 40.13 109.83 16.40
CA LEU A 12 40.24 108.38 16.52
C LEU A 12 39.18 107.81 17.45
N ALA A 13 38.92 108.45 18.61
CA ALA A 13 37.85 108.06 19.53
C ALA A 13 36.45 108.27 18.94
N GLY A 14 36.22 109.35 18.18
CA GLY A 14 34.96 109.61 17.48
C GLY A 14 34.72 108.64 16.33
N VAL A 15 35.76 108.28 15.57
CA VAL A 15 35.72 107.25 14.52
C VAL A 15 35.54 105.85 15.13
N LEU A 16 36.19 105.56 16.25
CA LEU A 16 36.02 104.28 16.96
C LEU A 16 34.62 104.18 17.57
N LEU A 17 34.09 105.26 18.16
CA LEU A 17 32.70 105.33 18.64
C LEU A 17 31.71 105.20 17.48
N ALA A 18 31.94 105.88 16.35
CA ALA A 18 31.12 105.74 15.14
C ALA A 18 31.20 104.31 14.57
N LEU A 19 32.37 103.67 14.55
CA LEU A 19 32.54 102.28 14.13
C LEU A 19 31.88 101.29 15.11
N VAL A 20 31.92 101.56 16.41
CA VAL A 20 31.22 100.76 17.43
C VAL A 20 29.71 100.94 17.32
N VAL A 21 29.21 102.15 17.08
CA VAL A 21 27.78 102.44 16.88
C VAL A 21 27.29 101.86 15.56
N VAL A 22 28.01 102.06 14.45
CA VAL A 22 27.70 101.45 13.15
C VAL A 22 27.80 99.93 13.26
N GLY A 23 28.83 99.40 13.92
CA GLY A 23 28.98 97.98 14.19
C GLY A 23 27.84 97.42 15.04
N ALA A 24 27.39 98.13 16.08
CA ALA A 24 26.27 97.75 16.92
C ALA A 24 24.92 97.80 16.17
N VAL A 25 24.71 98.82 15.33
CA VAL A 25 23.51 98.92 14.47
C VAL A 25 23.51 97.81 13.42
N VAL A 26 24.65 97.53 12.79
CA VAL A 26 24.80 96.41 11.84
C VAL A 26 24.58 95.09 12.55
N LEU A 27 25.17 94.87 13.74
CA LEU A 27 24.97 93.67 14.56
C LEU A 27 23.50 93.50 14.98
N ALA A 28 22.79 94.59 15.32
CA ALA A 28 21.38 94.56 15.67
C ALA A 28 20.45 94.32 14.46
N ALA A 29 20.83 94.81 13.27
CA ALA A 29 20.09 94.57 12.03
C ALA A 29 20.39 93.20 11.39
N LEU A 30 21.54 92.60 11.72
CA LEU A 30 22.04 91.36 11.13
C LEU A 30 21.06 90.18 11.19
N PRO A 31 20.33 89.92 12.30
CA PRO A 31 19.38 88.81 12.36
C PRO A 31 18.21 88.97 11.37
N GLU A 32 17.67 90.18 11.23
CA GLU A 32 16.58 90.47 10.27
C GLU A 32 17.09 90.46 8.82
N ILE A 33 18.34 90.88 8.57
CA ILE A 33 18.99 90.73 7.26
C ILE A 33 19.13 89.24 6.92
N ILE A 34 19.65 88.43 7.84
CA ILE A 34 19.80 86.98 7.66
C ILE A 34 18.45 86.33 7.43
N ARG A 35 17.42 86.71 8.19
CA ARG A 35 16.05 86.22 8.00
C ARG A 35 15.55 86.48 6.58
N ARG A 36 15.64 87.72 6.08
CA ARG A 36 15.22 88.09 4.72
C ARG A 36 16.05 87.40 3.64
N VAL A 37 17.36 87.33 3.82
CA VAL A 37 18.26 86.66 2.87
C VAL A 37 17.99 85.16 2.85
N ALA A 38 17.84 84.52 4.01
CA ALA A 38 17.52 83.10 4.13
C ALA A 38 16.18 82.79 3.46
N VAL A 39 15.11 83.57 3.72
CA VAL A 39 13.81 83.41 3.07
C VAL A 39 13.91 83.60 1.55
N ASN A 40 14.56 84.66 1.07
CA ASN A 40 14.70 84.94 -0.36
C ASN A 40 15.52 83.87 -1.08
N GLN A 41 16.67 83.48 -0.52
CA GLN A 41 17.54 82.47 -1.11
C GLN A 41 16.91 81.08 -1.04
N ALA A 42 16.31 80.70 0.09
CA ALA A 42 15.62 79.42 0.22
C ALA A 42 14.42 79.33 -0.73
N SER A 43 13.64 80.40 -0.88
CA SER A 43 12.53 80.43 -1.84
C SER A 43 13.02 80.34 -3.28
N LYS A 44 14.14 80.99 -3.62
CA LYS A 44 14.78 80.92 -4.94
C LYS A 44 15.35 79.54 -5.24
N LEU A 45 15.99 78.90 -4.26
CA LEU A 45 16.60 77.58 -4.41
C LEU A 45 15.56 76.45 -4.46
N THR A 46 14.50 76.56 -3.65
CA THR A 46 13.45 75.53 -3.60
C THR A 46 12.34 75.74 -4.63
N GLY A 47 12.19 76.95 -5.17
CA GLY A 47 11.07 77.31 -6.06
C GLY A 47 9.72 77.33 -5.34
N ARG A 48 9.70 77.47 -4.01
CA ARG A 48 8.49 77.39 -3.16
C ARG A 48 8.47 78.50 -2.12
N THR A 49 7.30 78.75 -1.55
CA THR A 49 7.15 79.72 -0.46
C THR A 49 7.81 79.18 0.80
N VAL A 50 8.82 79.90 1.29
CA VAL A 50 9.49 79.65 2.58
C VAL A 50 9.15 80.78 3.52
N THR A 51 8.73 80.47 4.75
CA THR A 51 8.58 81.44 5.83
C THR A 51 9.52 81.10 6.97
N LEU A 52 10.01 82.13 7.65
CA LEU A 52 10.86 82.00 8.83
C LEU A 52 10.35 82.99 9.89
N ASP A 53 10.00 82.50 11.07
CA ASP A 53 9.39 83.33 12.11
C ASP A 53 10.42 84.29 12.71
N ASP A 54 11.58 83.77 13.12
CA ASP A 54 12.61 84.53 13.84
C ASP A 54 14.03 83.95 13.63
N VAL A 55 15.05 84.80 13.82
CA VAL A 55 16.48 84.45 13.76
C VAL A 55 17.19 85.06 14.96
N ASP A 56 17.81 84.22 15.80
CA ASP A 56 18.76 84.69 16.80
C ASP A 56 20.18 84.49 16.28
N LEU A 57 21.00 85.54 16.29
CA LEU A 57 22.42 85.43 15.98
C LEU A 57 23.26 86.10 17.07
N ASN A 58 24.19 85.34 17.64
CA ASN A 58 25.24 85.84 18.49
C ASN A 58 26.60 85.60 17.84
N VAL A 59 27.14 86.65 17.23
CA VAL A 59 28.40 86.60 16.47
C VAL A 59 29.62 86.39 17.37
N PHE A 60 29.54 86.72 18.66
CA PHE A 60 30.65 86.55 19.61
C PHE A 60 30.76 85.11 20.11
N THR A 61 29.63 84.42 20.27
CA THR A 61 29.58 82.99 20.69
C THR A 61 29.46 82.03 19.50
N GLY A 62 29.33 82.57 18.28
CA GLY A 62 29.12 81.79 17.06
C GLY A 62 27.82 81.01 17.02
N HIS A 63 26.81 81.42 17.80
CA HIS A 63 25.51 80.76 17.90
C HIS A 63 24.50 81.41 16.97
N LEU A 64 23.93 80.61 16.07
CA LEU A 64 22.85 80.97 15.16
C LEU A 64 21.66 80.05 15.46
N ALA A 65 20.48 80.61 15.75
CA ALA A 65 19.24 79.86 15.88
C ALA A 65 18.18 80.35 14.89
N LEU A 66 17.63 79.45 14.08
CA LEU A 66 16.50 79.73 13.20
C LEU A 66 15.23 79.15 13.84
N LYS A 67 14.15 79.93 13.95
CA LYS A 67 12.88 79.50 14.57
C LYS A 67 11.72 79.54 13.57
N GLY A 68 10.87 78.52 13.60
CA GLY A 68 9.62 78.48 12.85
C GLY A 68 9.80 78.49 11.33
N LEU A 69 10.74 77.71 10.80
CA LEU A 69 10.93 77.56 9.37
C LEU A 69 9.81 76.69 8.78
N LYS A 70 9.08 77.20 7.80
CA LYS A 70 8.01 76.46 7.10
C LYS A 70 8.22 76.55 5.59
N LEU A 71 8.12 75.40 4.93
CA LEU A 71 8.19 75.25 3.48
C LEU A 71 6.84 74.73 2.99
N ALA A 72 6.19 75.45 2.08
CA ALA A 72 4.92 75.01 1.48
C ALA A 72 5.12 73.95 0.39
N LYS A 73 4.08 73.17 0.09
CA LYS A 73 4.02 72.30 -1.09
C LYS A 73 3.89 73.13 -2.37
N ARG A 74 4.28 72.54 -3.51
CA ARG A 74 4.18 73.20 -4.81
C ARG A 74 2.72 73.46 -5.18
N GLY A 75 2.37 74.73 -5.41
CA GLY A 75 1.06 75.15 -5.94
C GLY A 75 -0.10 75.12 -4.94
N VAL A 76 0.13 74.75 -3.67
CA VAL A 76 -0.90 74.69 -2.62
C VAL A 76 -0.34 75.24 -1.32
N ASN A 77 -1.12 75.97 -0.53
CA ASN A 77 -0.70 76.48 0.78
C ASN A 77 -0.78 75.41 1.88
N GLU A 78 -0.31 74.21 1.58
CA GLU A 78 -0.14 73.11 2.53
C GLU A 78 1.32 73.01 2.95
N ARG A 79 1.59 72.60 4.19
CA ARG A 79 2.96 72.40 4.68
C ARG A 79 3.63 71.18 4.01
N ALA A 80 4.90 71.33 3.63
CA ALA A 80 5.77 70.25 3.17
C ALA A 80 6.83 69.92 4.23
N ILE A 81 7.48 70.95 4.77
CA ILE A 81 8.43 70.84 5.88
C ILE A 81 8.11 71.94 6.89
N GLU A 82 8.03 71.57 8.16
CA GLU A 82 7.92 72.49 9.28
C GLU A 82 9.02 72.18 10.28
N LEU A 83 9.74 73.19 10.74
CA LEU A 83 10.87 73.08 11.64
C LEU A 83 10.72 74.14 12.72
N GLU A 84 10.48 73.69 13.96
CA GLU A 84 10.33 74.59 15.11
C GLU A 84 11.62 75.37 15.40
N ARG A 85 12.78 74.68 15.41
CA ARG A 85 14.06 75.30 15.77
C ARG A 85 15.28 74.56 15.19
N LEU A 86 16.23 75.32 14.64
CA LEU A 86 17.57 74.86 14.24
C LEU A 86 18.62 75.72 14.95
N ASP A 87 19.44 75.13 15.80
CA ASP A 87 20.59 75.78 16.44
C ASP A 87 21.90 75.29 15.82
N VAL A 88 22.78 76.21 15.47
CA VAL A 88 24.13 75.96 14.96
C VAL A 88 25.11 76.76 15.79
N ARG A 89 26.13 76.11 16.34
CA ARG A 89 27.25 76.76 17.04
C ARG A 89 28.56 76.44 16.31
N VAL A 90 29.23 77.46 15.81
CA VAL A 90 30.49 77.33 15.07
C VAL A 90 31.62 77.98 15.87
N ASP A 91 32.72 77.27 16.06
CA ASP A 91 33.93 77.83 16.67
C ASP A 91 34.79 78.48 15.59
N TYR A 92 35.06 79.79 15.70
CA TYR A 92 35.81 80.52 14.69
C TYR A 92 37.34 80.39 14.83
N LEU A 93 37.86 80.16 16.03
CA LEU A 93 39.31 80.09 16.28
C LEU A 93 40.02 78.95 15.51
N PRO A 94 39.44 77.73 15.40
CA PRO A 94 40.02 76.64 14.63
C PRO A 94 40.12 76.91 13.12
N LEU A 95 39.32 77.84 12.56
CA LEU A 95 39.37 78.20 11.13
C LEU A 95 40.74 78.75 10.73
N LEU A 96 41.43 79.45 11.63
CA LEU A 96 42.80 79.95 11.42
C LEU A 96 43.83 78.83 11.22
N ARG A 97 43.47 77.59 11.58
CA ARG A 97 44.30 76.38 11.47
C ARG A 97 43.75 75.36 10.45
N HIS A 98 42.90 75.80 9.53
CA HIS A 98 42.25 74.93 8.53
C HIS A 98 41.35 73.84 9.14
N ASP A 99 40.72 74.11 10.29
CA ASP A 99 39.77 73.19 10.94
C ASP A 99 38.40 73.87 11.05
N VAL A 100 37.40 73.35 10.35
CA VAL A 100 36.00 73.79 10.48
C VAL A 100 35.38 73.00 11.62
N ARG A 101 35.23 73.65 12.78
CA ARG A 101 34.66 73.02 13.98
C ARG A 101 33.25 73.51 14.25
N VAL A 102 32.28 72.60 14.15
CA VAL A 102 30.89 72.81 14.54
C VAL A 102 30.72 72.21 15.94
N ALA A 103 30.60 73.07 16.95
CA ALA A 103 30.46 72.63 18.34
C ALA A 103 29.10 71.97 18.60
N GLU A 104 28.03 72.48 17.98
CA GLU A 104 26.69 71.94 18.15
C GLU A 104 25.84 72.21 16.91
N LEU A 105 25.16 71.17 16.42
CA LEU A 105 24.12 71.25 15.40
C LEU A 105 22.86 70.58 15.97
N ALA A 106 21.86 71.34 16.37
CA ALA A 106 20.64 70.82 16.98
C ALA A 106 19.40 71.19 16.16
N VAL A 107 18.56 70.19 15.88
CA VAL A 107 17.31 70.32 15.14
C VAL A 107 16.18 69.82 16.03
N ALA A 108 15.15 70.62 16.24
CA ALA A 108 14.02 70.26 17.10
C ALA A 108 12.68 70.52 16.42
N GLY A 109 11.73 69.58 16.63
CA GLY A 109 10.34 69.73 16.21
C GLY A 109 10.21 69.83 14.69
N THR A 110 10.65 68.80 13.98
CA THR A 110 10.60 68.77 12.51
C THR A 110 9.48 67.87 12.05
N THR A 111 8.61 68.36 11.17
CA THR A 111 7.57 67.58 10.51
C THR A 111 7.78 67.63 9.00
N VAL A 112 7.83 66.47 8.35
CA VAL A 112 8.01 66.35 6.90
C VAL A 112 6.87 65.52 6.31
N ASP A 113 6.21 66.04 5.28
CA ASP A 113 5.21 65.33 4.50
C ASP A 113 5.78 65.01 3.12
N VAL A 114 5.83 63.73 2.76
CA VAL A 114 6.34 63.22 1.48
C VAL A 114 5.23 62.49 0.72
N VAL A 115 5.11 62.71 -0.57
CA VAL A 115 4.19 61.98 -1.45
C VAL A 115 4.95 61.44 -2.67
N ARG A 116 4.94 60.12 -2.84
CA ARG A 116 5.44 59.47 -4.05
C ARG A 116 4.29 59.30 -5.05
N ARG A 117 4.48 59.81 -6.28
CA ARG A 117 3.48 59.82 -7.36
C ARG A 117 3.79 58.84 -8.49
N GLY A 118 5.06 58.52 -8.68
CA GLY A 118 5.53 57.59 -9.72
C GLY A 118 6.76 56.80 -9.26
N PRO A 119 7.30 55.91 -10.10
CA PRO A 119 8.43 55.05 -9.73
C PRO A 119 9.64 55.80 -9.16
N ALA A 120 9.96 56.98 -9.72
CA ALA A 120 11.02 57.89 -9.27
C ALA A 120 10.54 59.33 -9.01
N GLU A 121 9.23 59.56 -9.05
CA GLU A 121 8.64 60.90 -8.92
C GLU A 121 8.09 61.11 -7.51
N PHE A 122 8.66 62.09 -6.81
CA PHE A 122 8.21 62.54 -5.50
C PHE A 122 7.70 63.98 -5.60
N ASP A 123 6.87 64.38 -4.64
CA ASP A 123 6.40 65.76 -4.49
C ASP A 123 7.48 66.76 -4.08
N PHE A 124 8.76 66.35 -4.01
CA PHE A 124 9.93 67.20 -3.84
C PHE A 124 11.00 66.99 -4.94
N SER A 125 10.76 66.15 -5.96
CA SER A 125 11.75 65.90 -7.02
C SER A 125 12.17 67.18 -7.75
N ASP A 126 11.25 68.12 -7.92
CA ASP A 126 11.51 69.46 -8.46
C ASP A 126 12.54 70.26 -7.66
N ILE A 127 12.54 70.13 -6.33
CA ILE A 127 13.56 70.77 -5.47
C ILE A 127 14.94 70.15 -5.76
N LEU A 128 15.01 68.83 -5.90
CA LEU A 128 16.26 68.13 -6.22
C LEU A 128 16.82 68.52 -7.58
N ASP A 129 15.97 68.62 -8.60
CA ASP A 129 16.38 68.99 -9.96
C ASP A 129 16.89 70.43 -10.02
N ASN A 130 16.25 71.35 -9.28
CA ASN A 130 16.70 72.74 -9.12
C ASN A 130 18.06 72.83 -8.39
N LEU A 131 18.29 72.00 -7.38
CA LEU A 131 19.57 71.94 -6.65
C LEU A 131 20.69 71.31 -7.49
N ARG A 132 20.36 70.39 -8.40
CA ARG A 132 21.32 69.75 -9.33
C ARG A 132 21.65 70.61 -10.55
N GLY A 133 20.88 71.67 -10.82
CA GLY A 133 21.14 72.61 -11.91
C GLY A 133 20.51 72.23 -13.25
N GLY A 134 19.45 71.41 -13.27
CA GLY A 134 18.84 70.87 -14.50
C GLY A 134 19.76 69.91 -15.26
N ASP A 135 19.28 69.28 -16.34
CA ASP A 135 19.99 68.29 -17.17
C ASP A 135 21.27 68.84 -17.85
N ALA A 136 22.30 69.16 -17.08
CA ALA A 136 23.65 69.35 -17.59
C ALA A 136 24.29 67.96 -17.77
N PRO A 137 24.76 67.60 -18.98
CA PRO A 137 25.39 66.30 -19.21
C PRO A 137 26.60 66.14 -18.28
N ALA A 138 26.71 64.96 -17.68
CA ALA A 138 27.79 64.64 -16.76
C ALA A 138 29.14 64.82 -17.45
N GLN A 139 29.85 65.90 -17.12
CA GLN A 139 31.24 66.06 -17.55
C GLN A 139 32.06 64.92 -16.94
N PRO A 140 32.95 64.28 -17.71
CA PRO A 140 33.80 63.22 -17.21
C PRO A 140 34.57 63.73 -15.99
N SER A 141 34.47 62.97 -14.90
CA SER A 141 35.04 63.29 -13.61
C SER A 141 36.53 63.60 -13.74
N LYS A 142 36.87 64.86 -13.50
CA LYS A 142 38.25 65.32 -13.28
C LYS A 142 38.90 64.41 -12.22
N PRO A 143 40.16 63.98 -12.38
CA PRO A 143 40.83 63.12 -11.41
C PRO A 143 40.68 63.69 -10.00
N ALA A 144 40.40 62.82 -9.02
CA ALA A 144 40.16 63.19 -7.64
C ALA A 144 41.19 64.25 -7.19
N ALA A 145 40.70 65.46 -6.91
CA ALA A 145 41.52 66.55 -6.43
C ALA A 145 42.30 66.08 -5.17
N ALA A 146 43.54 66.55 -5.02
CA ALA A 146 44.35 66.27 -3.83
C ALA A 146 43.54 66.52 -2.56
N PRO A 147 43.67 65.67 -1.51
CA PRO A 147 42.87 65.78 -0.29
C PRO A 147 43.00 67.20 0.27
N SER A 148 41.86 67.85 0.51
CA SER A 148 41.86 69.18 1.10
C SER A 148 42.60 69.14 2.43
N SER A 149 43.49 70.09 2.69
CA SER A 149 44.12 70.26 4.01
C SER A 149 43.12 70.64 5.12
N TRP A 150 41.86 70.90 4.76
CA TRP A 150 40.78 71.24 5.69
C TRP A 150 40.27 70.01 6.43
N THR A 151 40.32 70.07 7.76
CA THR A 151 39.62 69.12 8.63
C THR A 151 38.22 69.66 8.92
N ILE A 152 37.22 68.77 8.97
CA ILE A 152 35.87 69.09 9.42
C ILE A 152 35.61 68.28 10.68
N THR A 153 35.25 68.95 11.77
CA THR A 153 34.93 68.33 13.05
C THR A 153 33.55 68.80 13.51
N ILE A 154 32.67 67.86 13.83
CA ILE A 154 31.35 68.10 14.39
C ILE A 154 31.30 67.43 15.75
N ASP A 155 31.31 68.25 16.81
CA ASP A 155 31.37 67.75 18.19
C ASP A 155 30.06 67.07 18.60
N ARG A 156 28.91 67.65 18.23
CA ARG A 156 27.59 67.08 18.47
C ARG A 156 26.57 67.45 17.39
N VAL A 157 25.83 66.46 16.91
CA VAL A 157 24.60 66.60 16.13
C VAL A 157 23.45 66.04 16.94
N SER A 158 22.36 66.79 17.13
CA SER A 158 21.15 66.26 17.74
C SER A 158 19.90 66.58 16.93
N VAL A 159 19.04 65.59 16.75
CA VAL A 159 17.68 65.77 16.19
C VAL A 159 16.70 65.29 17.25
N ARG A 160 15.68 66.09 17.54
CA ARG A 160 14.64 65.76 18.53
C ARG A 160 13.25 65.96 17.92
N ARG A 161 12.35 64.98 18.11
CA ARG A 161 10.96 65.03 17.62
C ARG A 161 10.89 65.26 16.09
N LEU A 162 11.63 64.47 15.32
CA LEU A 162 11.42 64.40 13.87
C LEU A 162 10.26 63.45 13.56
N ASN A 163 9.24 63.96 12.88
CA ASN A 163 8.11 63.21 12.38
C ASN A 163 8.10 63.28 10.84
N VAL A 164 7.94 62.14 10.17
CA VAL A 164 7.86 62.05 8.71
C VAL A 164 6.64 61.23 8.33
N THR A 165 5.73 61.79 7.52
CA THR A 165 4.63 61.04 6.91
C THR A 165 4.88 60.91 5.42
N ALA A 166 5.19 59.70 4.96
CA ALA A 166 5.36 59.38 3.55
C ALA A 166 4.13 58.61 3.03
N ARG A 167 3.47 59.14 1.99
CA ARG A 167 2.38 58.47 1.28
C ARG A 167 2.86 58.00 -0.08
N ASP A 168 2.68 56.72 -0.37
CA ASP A 168 3.00 56.12 -1.64
C ASP A 168 1.71 55.86 -2.43
N LEU A 169 1.50 56.66 -3.47
CA LEU A 169 0.35 56.56 -4.37
C LEU A 169 0.58 55.55 -5.50
N THR A 170 1.78 54.96 -5.58
CA THR A 170 2.10 53.95 -6.61
C THR A 170 1.65 52.54 -6.23
N THR A 171 1.21 52.35 -4.98
CA THR A 171 0.67 51.07 -4.50
C THR A 171 -0.86 51.08 -4.47
N SER A 172 -1.48 49.92 -4.58
CA SER A 172 -2.93 49.75 -4.43
C SER A 172 -3.22 48.66 -3.38
N PRO A 173 -3.82 48.98 -2.22
CA PRO A 173 -4.20 50.33 -1.76
C PRO A 173 -2.99 51.26 -1.53
N GLU A 174 -3.25 52.56 -1.40
CA GLU A 174 -2.20 53.54 -1.08
C GLU A 174 -1.49 53.17 0.24
N SER A 175 -0.16 53.25 0.26
CA SER A 175 0.63 52.91 1.45
C SER A 175 1.00 54.18 2.19
N ALA A 176 0.87 54.17 3.53
CA ALA A 176 1.29 55.27 4.37
C ALA A 176 2.35 54.80 5.39
N TRP A 177 3.49 55.48 5.40
CA TRP A 177 4.58 55.27 6.33
C TRP A 177 4.71 56.49 7.25
N ARG A 178 4.51 56.28 8.55
CA ARG A 178 4.64 57.29 9.59
C ARG A 178 5.86 56.98 10.43
N LEU A 179 6.84 57.85 10.40
CA LEU A 179 7.97 57.85 11.30
C LEU A 179 7.67 58.90 12.36
N ASP A 180 7.53 58.47 13.61
CA ASP A 180 7.18 59.34 14.72
C ASP A 180 8.34 59.44 15.71
N GLY A 181 8.55 60.64 16.25
CA GLY A 181 9.44 60.88 17.39
C GLY A 181 10.90 60.53 17.16
N MET A 182 11.41 60.58 15.92
CA MET A 182 12.80 60.24 15.64
C MET A 182 13.75 61.17 16.42
N THR A 183 14.68 60.52 17.12
CA THR A 183 15.80 61.14 17.81
C THR A 183 17.10 60.68 17.17
N LEU A 184 18.03 61.61 16.97
CA LEU A 184 19.39 61.36 16.49
C LEU A 184 20.33 62.05 17.47
N ASP A 185 21.33 61.35 17.98
CA ASP A 185 22.44 61.95 18.74
C ASP A 185 23.74 61.39 18.18
N ALA A 186 24.56 62.24 17.56
CA ALA A 186 25.87 61.87 17.06
C ALA A 186 26.92 62.78 17.69
N SER A 187 28.08 62.24 18.03
CA SER A 187 29.16 63.02 18.66
C SER A 187 30.54 62.61 18.17
N GLY A 188 31.46 63.57 18.15
CA GLY A 188 32.86 63.33 17.78
C GLY A 188 33.06 62.91 16.33
N LEU A 189 32.27 63.44 15.39
CA LEU A 189 32.40 63.13 13.97
C LEU A 189 33.51 63.99 13.37
N THR A 190 34.56 63.40 12.80
CA THR A 190 35.67 64.15 12.22
C THR A 190 36.24 63.48 10.98
N THR A 191 36.70 64.29 10.02
CA THR A 191 37.49 63.83 8.87
C THR A 191 38.98 63.69 9.19
N ARG A 192 39.41 64.05 10.41
CA ARG A 192 40.81 63.88 10.82
C ARG A 192 41.16 62.40 11.00
N ARG A 193 42.08 61.92 10.17
CA ARG A 193 42.65 60.57 10.26
C ARG A 193 43.22 60.26 11.65
N ALA A 194 43.07 59.01 12.09
CA ALA A 194 43.56 58.49 13.36
C ALA A 194 43.03 59.21 14.63
N SER A 195 41.88 59.89 14.52
CA SER A 195 41.16 60.41 15.69
C SER A 195 40.35 59.30 16.38
N PRO A 196 40.05 59.42 17.69
CA PRO A 196 39.10 58.52 18.35
C PRO A 196 37.77 58.49 17.59
N PRO A 197 37.13 57.32 17.43
CA PRO A 197 35.90 57.22 16.67
C PRO A 197 34.74 57.89 17.42
N GLY A 198 33.86 58.51 16.65
CA GLY A 198 32.63 59.11 17.15
C GLY A 198 31.56 58.09 17.49
N ARG A 199 30.44 58.57 18.04
CA ARG A 199 29.26 57.77 18.40
C ARG A 199 28.02 58.27 17.67
N LEU A 200 27.05 57.38 17.50
CA LEU A 200 25.78 57.66 16.86
C LEU A 200 24.69 56.82 17.55
N GLU A 201 23.61 57.46 17.97
CA GLU A 201 22.39 56.81 18.46
C GLU A 201 21.19 57.39 17.72
N THR A 202 20.27 56.52 17.32
CA THR A 202 19.02 56.88 16.66
C THR A 202 17.91 55.99 17.19
N LYS A 203 16.78 56.59 17.56
CA LYS A 203 15.56 55.88 17.97
C LYS A 203 14.37 56.53 17.28
N LEU A 204 13.48 55.71 16.72
CA LEU A 204 12.28 56.15 16.03
C LEU A 204 11.18 55.08 16.15
N THR A 205 9.93 55.46 15.92
CA THR A 205 8.83 54.51 15.75
C THR A 205 8.28 54.61 14.33
N LEU A 206 8.35 53.51 13.57
CA LEU A 206 7.82 53.42 12.21
C LEU A 206 6.47 52.69 12.23
N ASN A 207 5.36 53.40 11.97
CA ASN A 207 4.00 52.87 12.05
C ASN A 207 3.73 52.14 13.37
N GLY A 208 4.20 52.72 14.48
CA GLY A 208 4.13 52.13 15.83
C GLY A 208 5.22 51.09 16.17
N THR A 209 6.05 50.69 15.20
CA THR A 209 7.15 49.71 15.39
C THR A 209 8.43 50.41 15.87
N PRO A 210 8.99 50.08 17.04
CA PRO A 210 10.26 50.65 17.50
C PRO A 210 11.43 50.23 16.61
N ILE A 211 12.22 51.21 16.16
CA ILE A 211 13.48 51.00 15.45
C ILE A 211 14.57 51.79 16.18
N ALA A 212 15.71 51.14 16.43
CA ALA A 212 16.88 51.79 16.99
C ALA A 212 18.15 51.42 16.23
N VAL A 213 19.02 52.40 16.05
CA VAL A 213 20.36 52.24 15.48
C VAL A 213 21.35 52.84 16.45
N THR A 214 22.32 52.05 16.91
CA THR A 214 23.38 52.53 17.80
C THR A 214 24.74 52.20 17.20
N SER A 215 25.71 53.08 17.31
CA SER A 215 27.09 52.84 16.89
C SER A 215 28.01 53.51 17.89
N ALA A 216 28.92 52.71 18.47
CA ALA A 216 29.95 53.21 19.37
C ALA A 216 31.23 53.61 18.62
N SER A 217 31.30 53.37 17.31
CA SER A 217 32.47 53.64 16.49
C SER A 217 32.08 54.09 15.09
N VAL A 218 32.15 55.40 14.86
CA VAL A 218 31.97 56.05 13.56
C VAL A 218 33.22 56.86 13.22
N ALA A 219 33.89 56.57 12.11
CA ALA A 219 34.97 57.40 11.57
C ALA A 219 34.64 57.77 10.12
N LEU A 220 34.94 59.00 9.72
CA LEU A 220 34.62 59.49 8.37
C LEU A 220 35.77 59.27 7.37
N GLU A 221 37.02 59.14 7.84
CA GLU A 221 38.18 58.93 6.97
C GLU A 221 39.22 57.94 7.58
N PRO A 222 39.31 56.69 7.07
CA PRO A 222 38.37 56.05 6.14
C PRO A 222 36.99 55.87 6.78
N LEU A 223 35.94 55.70 5.97
CA LEU A 223 34.58 55.53 6.47
C LEU A 223 34.47 54.17 7.17
N THR A 224 34.45 54.18 8.50
CA THR A 224 34.24 52.98 9.32
C THR A 224 33.01 53.13 10.20
N LEU A 225 32.18 52.10 10.25
CA LEU A 225 30.94 52.06 11.02
C LEU A 225 30.80 50.70 11.70
N SER A 226 30.70 50.68 13.03
CA SER A 226 30.36 49.48 13.80
C SER A 226 29.10 49.73 14.63
N GLY A 227 27.95 49.28 14.13
CA GLY A 227 26.64 49.59 14.70
C GLY A 227 25.74 48.39 14.95
N ARG A 228 24.69 48.59 15.74
CA ARG A 228 23.61 47.66 16.01
C ARG A 228 22.29 48.27 15.54
N LEU A 229 21.55 47.53 14.72
CA LEU A 229 20.20 47.84 14.27
C LEU A 229 19.23 46.89 14.99
N THR A 230 18.19 47.44 15.62
CA THR A 230 17.10 46.68 16.20
C THR A 230 15.76 47.15 15.63
N ILE A 231 14.94 46.20 15.19
CA ILE A 231 13.55 46.39 14.78
C ILE A 231 12.71 45.43 15.62
N ASP A 232 11.67 45.92 16.28
CA ASP A 232 10.85 45.08 17.18
C ASP A 232 9.40 45.00 16.70
N GLY A 233 9.08 43.93 15.97
CA GLY A 233 7.70 43.56 15.62
C GLY A 233 7.10 44.28 14.42
N LEU A 234 7.89 44.53 13.36
CA LEU A 234 7.40 45.14 12.12
C LEU A 234 6.34 44.25 11.46
N ASP A 235 5.13 44.78 11.29
CA ASP A 235 4.01 44.06 10.68
C ASP A 235 4.19 43.92 9.17
N LEU A 236 4.29 42.67 8.69
CA LEU A 236 4.42 42.36 7.27
C LEU A 236 3.19 42.75 6.44
N ALA A 237 2.02 42.92 7.06
CA ALA A 237 0.84 43.39 6.34
C ALA A 237 1.06 44.80 5.75
N GLN A 238 1.96 45.61 6.33
CA GLN A 238 2.28 46.97 5.85
C GLN A 238 3.10 46.97 4.56
N VAL A 239 3.89 45.92 4.30
CA VAL A 239 4.69 45.81 3.06
C VAL A 239 3.94 45.10 1.94
N ARG A 240 2.76 44.52 2.21
CA ARG A 240 1.95 43.80 1.23
C ARG A 240 1.66 44.59 -0.06
N PRO A 241 1.33 45.90 -0.04
CA PRO A 241 1.09 46.66 -1.27
C PRO A 241 2.31 46.77 -2.20
N TYR A 242 3.51 46.45 -1.69
CA TYR A 242 4.76 46.42 -2.44
C TYR A 242 5.09 45.04 -3.01
N VAL A 243 4.31 44.00 -2.69
CA VAL A 243 4.47 42.66 -3.24
C VAL A 243 3.87 42.64 -4.65
N PRO A 244 4.64 42.32 -5.70
CA PRO A 244 4.11 42.24 -7.06
C PRO A 244 2.95 41.25 -7.15
N PRO A 245 1.87 41.57 -7.88
CA PRO A 245 0.72 40.66 -8.05
C PRO A 245 1.09 39.39 -8.83
N SER A 246 2.25 39.35 -9.49
CA SER A 246 2.78 38.17 -10.19
C SER A 246 3.31 37.07 -9.27
N ILE A 247 3.40 37.31 -7.96
CA ILE A 247 3.89 36.31 -7.01
C ILE A 247 2.73 35.39 -6.60
N SER A 248 2.86 34.10 -6.90
CA SER A 248 1.83 33.08 -6.65
C SER A 248 1.53 32.84 -5.15
N ALA A 249 2.41 33.25 -4.25
CA ALA A 249 2.25 33.14 -2.80
C ALA A 249 2.88 34.32 -2.05
N ALA A 250 2.13 34.94 -1.13
CA ALA A 250 2.59 36.11 -0.38
C ALA A 250 2.22 36.04 1.10
N PRO A 251 3.08 36.57 2.00
CA PRO A 251 2.74 36.70 3.41
C PRO A 251 1.59 37.71 3.58
N HIS A 252 0.58 37.34 4.34
CA HIS A 252 -0.55 38.22 4.69
C HIS A 252 -0.53 38.67 6.14
N ALA A 253 0.11 37.90 7.01
CA ALA A 253 0.29 38.19 8.42
C ALA A 253 1.69 37.76 8.87
N GLY A 254 2.22 38.45 9.89
CA GLY A 254 3.47 38.12 10.56
C GLY A 254 4.16 39.37 11.08
N ARG A 255 4.88 39.25 12.21
CA ARG A 255 5.69 40.33 12.78
C ARG A 255 7.16 39.97 12.72
N VAL A 256 7.97 40.81 12.09
CA VAL A 256 9.42 40.62 11.99
C VAL A 256 10.11 41.47 13.05
N SER A 257 10.93 40.82 13.88
CA SER A 257 11.93 41.48 14.71
C SER A 257 13.32 41.14 14.22
N LEU A 258 14.23 42.11 14.24
CA LEU A 258 15.62 41.96 13.83
C LEU A 258 16.52 42.56 14.89
N ALA A 259 17.63 41.91 15.19
CA ALA A 259 18.69 42.43 16.07
C ALA A 259 20.05 42.16 15.42
N MET A 260 20.52 43.12 14.63
CA MET A 260 21.67 42.96 13.74
C MET A 260 22.84 43.83 14.18
N ALA A 261 24.04 43.27 14.25
CA ALA A 261 25.29 43.99 14.38
C ALA A 261 25.98 44.05 13.00
N LEU A 262 26.34 45.25 12.57
CA LEU A 262 27.02 45.53 11.31
C LEU A 262 28.41 46.11 11.59
N ALA A 263 29.40 45.69 10.81
CA ALA A 263 30.69 46.36 10.75
C ALA A 263 31.10 46.58 9.29
N VAL A 264 31.29 47.85 8.92
CA VAL A 264 31.66 48.28 7.57
C VAL A 264 32.93 49.11 7.63
N GLU A 265 33.85 48.87 6.70
CA GLU A 265 35.04 49.68 6.43
C GLU A 265 35.14 49.90 4.92
N LEU A 266 34.97 51.15 4.51
CA LEU A 266 35.08 51.58 3.13
C LEU A 266 36.44 52.24 2.91
N ALA A 267 37.27 51.65 2.04
CA ALA A 267 38.51 52.23 1.57
C ALA A 267 38.27 52.99 0.25
N PRO A 268 39.22 53.84 -0.20
CA PRO A 268 39.11 54.54 -1.49
C PRO A 268 38.93 53.60 -2.70
N THR A 269 39.43 52.36 -2.59
CA THR A 269 39.36 51.32 -3.62
C THR A 269 38.13 50.40 -3.51
N GLY A 270 37.24 50.62 -2.52
CA GLY A 270 36.02 49.83 -2.32
C GLY A 270 35.83 49.31 -0.88
N LEU A 271 34.89 48.38 -0.71
CA LEU A 271 34.57 47.76 0.58
C LEU A 271 35.72 46.85 1.04
N LYS A 272 36.37 47.21 2.15
CA LYS A 272 37.46 46.43 2.75
C LYS A 272 36.95 45.43 3.79
N ARG A 273 35.89 45.79 4.53
CA ARG A 273 35.20 44.91 5.48
C ARG A 273 33.71 45.19 5.43
N GLY A 274 32.90 44.13 5.40
CA GLY A 274 31.44 44.22 5.48
C GLY A 274 30.90 42.96 6.11
N THR A 275 30.80 42.95 7.44
CA THR A 275 30.33 41.79 8.20
C THR A 275 29.01 42.08 8.89
N VAL A 276 28.10 41.13 8.87
CA VAL A 276 26.78 41.22 9.49
C VAL A 276 26.53 39.98 10.35
N LYS A 277 26.03 40.15 11.58
CA LYS A 277 25.64 39.04 12.46
C LYS A 277 24.44 39.42 13.32
N GLY A 278 23.64 38.47 13.75
CA GLY A 278 22.47 38.76 14.58
C GLY A 278 21.33 37.79 14.38
N ASP A 279 20.18 38.19 14.89
CA ASP A 279 18.99 37.35 14.93
C ASP A 279 17.85 38.00 14.13
N VAL A 280 17.13 37.18 13.37
CA VAL A 280 15.90 37.55 12.68
C VAL A 280 14.81 36.62 13.16
N THR A 281 13.71 37.16 13.69
CA THR A 281 12.56 36.38 14.15
C THR A 281 11.30 36.86 13.47
N LEU A 282 10.47 35.92 13.07
CA LEU A 282 9.18 36.16 12.45
C LEU A 282 8.11 35.39 13.22
N ASP A 283 7.20 36.10 13.87
CA ASP A 283 6.14 35.53 14.70
C ASP A 283 4.79 35.59 13.97
N GLY A 284 4.03 34.49 14.01
CA GLY A 284 2.68 34.40 13.45
C GLY A 284 2.62 34.53 11.93
N LEU A 285 3.54 33.88 11.20
CA LEU A 285 3.59 33.91 9.74
C LEU A 285 2.40 33.15 9.14
N GLU A 286 1.67 33.80 8.23
CA GLU A 286 0.68 33.15 7.38
C GLU A 286 0.90 33.51 5.90
N ILE A 287 1.08 32.50 5.06
CA ILE A 287 1.27 32.65 3.62
C ILE A 287 0.06 32.07 2.88
N PHE A 288 -0.46 32.88 1.95
CA PHE A 288 -1.63 32.55 1.14
C PHE A 288 -1.21 32.42 -0.32
N GLN A 289 -1.87 31.51 -1.04
CA GLN A 289 -1.78 31.47 -2.49
C GLN A 289 -2.67 32.56 -3.09
N ALA A 290 -2.28 33.10 -4.24
CA ALA A 290 -3.09 34.05 -4.98
C ALA A 290 -4.52 33.49 -5.22
N GLY A 291 -5.55 34.28 -4.90
CA GLY A 291 -6.96 33.91 -5.09
C GLY A 291 -7.53 32.91 -4.06
N ARG A 292 -6.78 32.52 -3.02
CA ARG A 292 -7.27 31.65 -1.93
C ARG A 292 -7.55 32.43 -0.66
N THR A 293 -8.57 32.01 0.08
CA THR A 293 -8.97 32.61 1.37
C THR A 293 -8.38 31.88 2.57
N GLU A 294 -7.79 30.71 2.39
CA GLU A 294 -7.10 29.95 3.43
C GLU A 294 -5.58 29.97 3.19
N PRO A 295 -4.78 30.13 4.25
CA PRO A 295 -3.33 30.04 4.14
C PRO A 295 -2.91 28.60 3.89
N PHE A 296 -1.94 28.41 2.99
CA PHE A 296 -1.36 27.09 2.73
C PHE A 296 -0.15 26.79 3.64
N PHE A 297 0.46 27.83 4.22
CA PHE A 297 1.57 27.72 5.16
C PHE A 297 1.32 28.64 6.35
N LYS A 298 1.43 28.09 7.55
CA LYS A 298 1.50 28.84 8.82
C LYS A 298 2.76 28.46 9.57
N ALA A 299 3.32 29.38 10.36
CA ALA A 299 4.32 29.06 11.37
C ALA A 299 4.11 29.97 12.59
N ALA A 300 4.15 29.39 13.80
CA ALA A 300 4.04 30.18 15.03
C ALA A 300 5.25 31.09 15.20
N ARG A 301 6.44 30.58 14.90
CA ARG A 301 7.70 31.33 14.93
C ARG A 301 8.70 30.76 13.93
N LEU A 302 9.38 31.64 13.21
CA LEU A 302 10.54 31.34 12.38
C LEU A 302 11.72 32.18 12.89
N GLY A 303 12.79 31.53 13.35
CA GLY A 303 14.01 32.18 13.82
C GLY A 303 15.21 31.84 12.94
N VAL A 304 16.02 32.85 12.62
CA VAL A 304 17.29 32.68 11.90
C VAL A 304 18.39 33.35 12.71
N LYS A 305 19.36 32.56 13.17
CA LYS A 305 20.54 33.03 13.90
C LYS A 305 21.71 33.14 12.93
N ILE A 306 22.02 34.35 12.47
CA ILE A 306 23.13 34.61 11.56
C ILE A 306 24.41 34.74 12.40
N ARG A 307 25.30 33.75 12.32
CA ARG A 307 26.61 33.79 12.99
C ARG A 307 27.48 34.88 12.39
N GLU A 308 27.54 34.89 11.06
CA GLU A 308 28.36 35.80 10.28
C GLU A 308 27.93 35.78 8.82
N ALA A 309 27.79 36.95 8.21
CA ALA A 309 27.68 37.14 6.77
C ALA A 309 28.78 38.12 6.36
N ASP A 310 29.76 37.66 5.62
CA ASP A 310 30.89 38.44 5.12
C ASP A 310 30.67 38.78 3.64
N LEU A 311 30.42 40.04 3.36
CA LEU A 311 30.16 40.59 2.03
C LEU A 311 31.41 40.61 1.15
N VAL A 312 32.60 40.66 1.75
CA VAL A 312 33.89 40.66 1.03
C VAL A 312 34.27 39.23 0.67
N ALA A 313 34.16 38.30 1.63
CA ALA A 313 34.43 36.87 1.42
C ALA A 313 33.29 36.13 0.69
N ARG A 314 32.13 36.78 0.50
CA ARG A 314 30.91 36.20 -0.09
C ARG A 314 30.46 34.92 0.62
N SER A 315 30.56 34.92 1.94
CA SER A 315 30.26 33.76 2.77
C SER A 315 29.21 34.07 3.82
N VAL A 316 28.25 33.17 4.01
CA VAL A 316 27.21 33.27 5.04
C VAL A 316 27.23 32.02 5.91
N VAL A 317 27.32 32.20 7.23
CA VAL A 317 27.21 31.16 8.24
C VAL A 317 25.95 31.43 9.06
N ILE A 318 25.00 30.51 8.97
CA ILE A 318 23.77 30.49 9.76
C ILE A 318 23.97 29.47 10.88
N GLY A 319 23.90 29.91 12.13
CA GLY A 319 24.04 29.04 13.29
C GLY A 319 22.80 28.17 13.55
N ALA A 320 21.61 28.72 13.31
CA ALA A 320 20.37 27.95 13.43
C ALA A 320 19.25 28.56 12.58
N ILE A 321 18.44 27.70 11.98
CA ILE A 321 17.12 28.01 11.45
C ILE A 321 16.11 27.23 12.30
N GLU A 322 15.24 27.91 13.03
CA GLU A 322 14.28 27.32 13.96
C GLU A 322 12.85 27.60 13.46
N ILE A 323 12.07 26.55 13.22
CA ILE A 323 10.67 26.64 12.76
C ILE A 323 9.77 25.97 13.78
N GLU A 324 8.94 26.76 14.46
CA GLU A 324 8.01 26.29 15.48
C GLU A 324 6.59 26.20 14.93
N ALA A 325 5.97 25.04 15.14
CA ALA A 325 4.62 24.71 14.72
C ALA A 325 4.29 25.07 13.25
N PRO A 326 5.12 24.66 12.25
CA PRO A 326 4.77 24.87 10.87
C PRO A 326 3.56 24.00 10.47
N ALA A 327 2.56 24.59 9.84
CA ALA A 327 1.39 23.87 9.32
C ALA A 327 1.28 24.09 7.81
N VAL A 328 1.37 23.00 7.04
CA VAL A 328 1.25 23.00 5.58
C VAL A 328 -0.06 22.36 5.17
N ARG A 329 -0.79 23.01 4.27
CA ARG A 329 -2.01 22.48 3.66
C ARG A 329 -1.78 22.30 2.16
N ALA A 330 -1.96 21.08 1.69
CA ALA A 330 -1.89 20.72 0.28
C ALA A 330 -3.23 20.09 -0.16
N VAL A 331 -3.71 20.46 -1.34
CA VAL A 331 -4.95 19.94 -1.91
C VAL A 331 -4.68 19.37 -3.29
N ARG A 332 -5.09 18.12 -3.50
CA ARG A 332 -5.20 17.54 -4.83
C ARG A 332 -6.64 17.67 -5.31
N ASP A 333 -6.84 18.47 -6.35
CA ASP A 333 -8.17 18.74 -6.90
C ASP A 333 -8.73 17.54 -7.70
N THR A 334 -10.00 17.63 -8.12
CA THR A 334 -10.66 16.62 -8.95
C THR A 334 -10.00 16.42 -10.32
N ARG A 335 -9.20 17.38 -10.79
CA ARG A 335 -8.37 17.29 -12.01
C ARG A 335 -7.00 16.64 -11.75
N ARG A 336 -6.79 16.12 -10.53
CA ARG A 336 -5.57 15.46 -10.04
C ARG A 336 -4.35 16.36 -9.99
N LYS A 337 -4.53 17.68 -10.02
CA LYS A 337 -3.46 18.65 -9.82
C LYS A 337 -3.30 18.95 -8.34
N ILE A 338 -2.06 19.04 -7.88
CA ILE A 338 -1.74 19.47 -6.52
C ILE A 338 -1.54 20.98 -6.55
N ASP A 339 -2.31 21.71 -5.74
CA ASP A 339 -2.31 23.17 -5.67
C ASP A 339 -0.93 23.78 -5.38
N LEU A 340 -0.10 23.12 -4.55
CA LEU A 340 1.25 23.58 -4.22
C LEU A 340 2.25 23.46 -5.39
N LEU A 341 2.01 22.60 -6.38
CA LEU A 341 2.91 22.48 -7.54
C LEU A 341 2.84 23.72 -8.44
N ALA A 342 1.71 24.42 -8.47
CA ALA A 342 1.54 25.67 -9.21
C ALA A 342 2.43 26.81 -8.66
N LEU A 343 2.99 26.68 -7.45
CA LEU A 343 3.94 27.66 -6.90
C LEU A 343 5.29 27.66 -7.62
N GLY A 344 5.65 26.54 -8.28
CA GLY A 344 6.90 26.40 -9.03
C GLY A 344 6.76 26.66 -10.54
N GLU A 345 5.55 26.88 -11.04
CA GLU A 345 5.33 27.21 -12.45
C GLU A 345 5.67 28.68 -12.71
N PRO A 346 6.46 29.01 -13.74
CA PRO A 346 6.70 30.41 -14.11
C PRO A 346 5.36 31.09 -14.43
N PRO A 347 5.15 32.36 -14.02
CA PRO A 347 3.86 33.04 -14.16
C PRO A 347 3.38 33.01 -15.62
N SER A 348 2.16 32.49 -15.83
CA SER A 348 1.56 32.20 -17.16
C SER A 348 1.32 33.43 -18.05
N ASP A 349 1.58 34.65 -17.56
CA ASP A 349 1.34 35.89 -18.31
C ASP A 349 2.60 36.44 -19.01
N ALA A 350 3.71 35.71 -19.02
CA ALA A 350 4.88 36.05 -19.84
C ALA A 350 4.77 35.56 -21.30
N LYS A 351 3.55 35.42 -21.87
CA LYS A 351 3.35 35.09 -23.29
C LYS A 351 3.23 36.30 -24.22
N GLY A 352 3.67 37.48 -23.75
CA GLY A 352 3.70 38.73 -24.53
C GLY A 352 4.95 39.59 -24.35
N ALA A 353 5.87 39.22 -23.46
CA ALA A 353 7.16 39.88 -23.38
C ALA A 353 8.16 39.08 -24.20
N ALA A 354 8.57 39.63 -25.35
CA ALA A 354 9.75 39.16 -26.05
C ALA A 354 10.91 39.07 -25.04
N PRO A 355 11.77 38.04 -25.12
CA PRO A 355 13.03 38.04 -24.39
C PRO A 355 13.70 39.40 -24.62
N PRO A 356 14.23 40.11 -23.60
CA PRO A 356 15.05 41.27 -23.88
C PRO A 356 16.10 40.82 -24.90
N ALA A 357 16.08 41.48 -26.06
CA ALA A 357 16.99 41.19 -27.15
C ALA A 357 18.38 41.03 -26.55
N GLN A 358 19.00 39.88 -26.80
CA GLN A 358 20.42 39.68 -26.53
C GLN A 358 21.14 40.93 -27.02
N ALA A 359 21.75 41.65 -26.07
CA ALA A 359 22.74 42.64 -26.42
C ALA A 359 23.74 41.95 -27.37
N PRO A 360 24.11 42.59 -28.49
CA PRO A 360 25.01 41.97 -29.44
C PRO A 360 26.27 41.50 -28.75
N ASP A 361 26.63 40.24 -29.00
CA ASP A 361 27.86 39.60 -28.56
C ASP A 361 29.05 40.50 -28.90
N SER A 362 29.47 41.27 -27.89
CA SER A 362 30.82 41.83 -27.85
C SER A 362 31.73 40.69 -27.45
N ALA A 363 32.30 40.00 -28.43
CA ALA A 363 33.46 39.16 -28.21
C ALA A 363 34.57 40.01 -27.56
N GLY A 364 34.81 39.80 -26.26
CA GLY A 364 35.80 40.57 -25.53
C GLY A 364 35.88 40.16 -24.06
N THR A 365 36.83 39.26 -23.77
CA THR A 365 37.27 38.82 -22.43
C THR A 365 36.21 38.11 -21.59
N ALA A 366 36.32 36.77 -21.54
CA ALA A 366 35.85 36.00 -20.40
C ALA A 366 36.53 36.57 -19.14
N GLY A 367 35.77 37.40 -18.41
CA GLY A 367 36.13 37.74 -17.04
C GLY A 367 36.27 36.44 -16.23
N PRO A 368 37.15 36.40 -15.21
CA PRO A 368 37.27 35.24 -14.35
C PRO A 368 35.88 34.83 -13.83
N PRO A 369 35.61 33.52 -13.66
CA PRO A 369 34.32 33.05 -13.17
C PRO A 369 33.94 33.79 -11.89
N PRO A 370 32.66 34.16 -11.69
CA PRO A 370 32.25 34.87 -10.50
C PRO A 370 32.68 34.07 -9.27
N PRO A 371 33.35 34.68 -8.26
CA PRO A 371 33.82 33.94 -7.10
C PRO A 371 32.70 33.21 -6.37
N ASP A 372 32.94 31.94 -6.03
CA ASP A 372 31.99 31.00 -5.43
C ASP A 372 31.39 31.53 -4.12
N PHE A 373 30.07 31.70 -4.09
CA PHE A 373 29.32 32.01 -2.88
C PHE A 373 29.34 30.81 -1.93
N LYS A 374 29.65 31.05 -0.65
CA LYS A 374 29.70 30.01 0.38
C LYS A 374 28.55 30.17 1.38
N LEU A 375 27.78 29.11 1.61
CA LEU A 375 26.73 29.07 2.63
C LEU A 375 26.97 27.88 3.54
N ARG A 376 26.95 28.09 4.85
CA ARG A 376 26.96 27.02 5.85
C ARG A 376 25.81 27.21 6.83
N ILE A 377 25.02 26.17 7.04
CA ILE A 377 23.92 26.14 8.02
C ILE A 377 24.29 25.06 9.04
N GLU A 378 24.61 25.47 10.27
CA GLU A 378 25.02 24.55 11.34
C GLU A 378 23.84 23.67 11.76
N GLN A 379 22.62 24.22 11.84
CA GLN A 379 21.43 23.49 12.24
C GLN A 379 20.14 24.06 11.60
N ILE A 380 19.25 23.17 11.17
CA ILE A 380 17.85 23.46 10.85
C ILE A 380 16.99 22.61 11.78
N ALA A 381 16.22 23.23 12.64
CA ALA A 381 15.34 22.58 13.60
C ALA A 381 13.88 22.95 13.33
N LEU A 382 13.06 21.93 13.11
CA LEU A 382 11.62 22.03 12.96
C LEU A 382 10.96 21.29 14.13
N ARG A 383 10.01 21.94 14.79
CA ARG A 383 9.30 21.37 15.96
C ARG A 383 7.80 21.50 15.79
N ASN A 384 7.07 20.50 16.29
CA ASN A 384 5.60 20.49 16.35
C ASN A 384 4.89 20.76 15.00
N GLY A 385 5.49 20.32 13.89
CA GLY A 385 4.96 20.55 12.55
C GLY A 385 3.75 19.67 12.22
N GLY A 386 2.92 20.16 11.29
CA GLY A 386 1.77 19.44 10.76
C GLY A 386 1.68 19.58 9.23
N LEU A 387 1.25 18.51 8.57
CA LEU A 387 0.96 18.51 7.14
C LEU A 387 -0.41 17.88 6.91
N THR A 388 -1.29 18.63 6.27
CA THR A 388 -2.63 18.16 5.88
C THR A 388 -2.71 18.07 4.37
N PHE A 389 -2.90 16.85 3.86
CA PHE A 389 -3.10 16.57 2.45
C PHE A 389 -4.56 16.15 2.22
N LYS A 390 -5.32 17.00 1.54
CA LYS A 390 -6.72 16.73 1.15
C LYS A 390 -6.75 16.27 -0.30
N ASP A 391 -7.12 15.02 -0.54
CA ASP A 391 -7.29 14.47 -1.89
C ASP A 391 -8.77 14.43 -2.25
N GLU A 392 -9.19 15.36 -3.11
CA GLU A 392 -10.54 15.47 -3.66
C GLU A 392 -10.72 14.63 -4.93
N ALA A 393 -9.64 14.05 -5.48
CA ALA A 393 -9.71 13.17 -6.64
C ALA A 393 -10.18 11.76 -6.27
N VAL A 394 -10.01 11.33 -5.02
CA VAL A 394 -10.44 10.01 -4.53
C VAL A 394 -11.86 10.04 -3.95
N LYS A 395 -12.56 8.90 -4.03
CA LYS A 395 -13.91 8.71 -3.46
C LYS A 395 -13.89 7.59 -2.41
N PRO A 396 -14.34 7.84 -1.16
CA PRO A 396 -14.70 9.16 -0.61
C PRO A 396 -13.49 10.11 -0.55
N ILE A 397 -13.75 11.43 -0.54
CA ILE A 397 -12.72 12.46 -0.36
C ILE A 397 -11.94 12.11 0.90
N ASN A 398 -10.61 12.13 0.80
CA ASN A 398 -9.75 11.66 1.87
C ASN A 398 -8.81 12.78 2.35
N THR A 399 -8.65 12.91 3.66
CA THR A 399 -7.74 13.87 4.26
C THR A 399 -6.71 13.12 5.10
N LEU A 400 -5.45 13.21 4.71
CA LEU A 400 -4.31 12.64 5.43
C LEU A 400 -3.66 13.75 6.26
N ALA A 401 -3.57 13.56 7.57
CA ALA A 401 -2.92 14.49 8.48
C ALA A 401 -1.70 13.85 9.13
N ILE A 402 -0.52 14.44 8.89
CA ILE A 402 0.72 14.14 9.61
C ILE A 402 0.84 15.18 10.74
N THR A 403 1.13 14.72 11.94
CA THR A 403 1.26 15.58 13.13
C THR A 403 2.56 15.31 13.88
N ASP A 404 2.90 16.18 14.82
CA ASP A 404 4.13 16.13 15.63
C ASP A 404 5.40 15.93 14.77
N LEU A 405 5.43 16.51 13.57
CA LEU A 405 6.60 16.49 12.71
C LEU A 405 7.72 17.26 13.39
N SER A 406 8.83 16.60 13.65
CA SER A 406 10.05 17.21 14.15
C SER A 406 11.19 16.80 13.23
N ALA A 407 12.00 17.76 12.80
CA ALA A 407 13.15 17.52 11.94
C ALA A 407 14.36 18.28 12.46
N ASP A 408 15.52 17.64 12.44
CA ASP A 408 16.81 18.23 12.81
C ASP A 408 17.80 17.89 11.71
N ILE A 409 18.35 18.90 11.03
CA ILE A 409 19.34 18.76 9.95
C ILE A 409 20.59 19.54 10.36
N LYS A 410 21.77 18.93 10.26
CA LYS A 410 23.04 19.52 10.72
C LYS A 410 24.06 19.63 9.61
N ASP A 411 24.86 20.69 9.67
CA ASP A 411 26.06 20.90 8.86
C ASP A 411 25.82 20.93 7.33
N LEU A 412 24.71 21.54 6.90
CA LEU A 412 24.45 21.75 5.47
C LEU A 412 25.39 22.82 4.92
N SER A 413 26.06 22.54 3.81
CA SER A 413 27.03 23.46 3.20
C SER A 413 26.86 23.56 1.68
N TRP A 414 27.12 24.76 1.15
CA TRP A 414 27.23 25.05 -0.27
C TRP A 414 28.53 25.86 -0.52
N PRO A 415 29.39 25.44 -1.46
CA PRO A 415 29.43 24.12 -2.10
C PRO A 415 29.48 22.98 -1.08
N VAL A 416 29.04 21.78 -1.47
CA VAL A 416 28.93 20.62 -0.58
C VAL A 416 30.32 20.23 -0.06
N ALA A 417 30.53 20.33 1.26
CA ALA A 417 31.80 19.96 1.91
C ALA A 417 31.77 18.56 2.54
N GLY A 418 30.60 17.94 2.65
CA GLY A 418 30.40 16.63 3.26
C GLY A 418 28.92 16.29 3.45
N PRO A 419 28.61 15.09 3.98
CA PRO A 419 27.24 14.67 4.25
C PRO A 419 26.64 15.46 5.43
N ALA A 420 25.41 15.96 5.24
CA ALA A 420 24.63 16.60 6.29
C ALA A 420 23.80 15.55 7.05
N GLY A 421 23.94 15.48 8.38
CA GLY A 421 23.18 14.55 9.21
C GLY A 421 21.73 15.02 9.38
N PHE A 422 20.76 14.11 9.37
CA PHE A 422 19.37 14.43 9.64
C PHE A 422 18.67 13.41 10.55
N ALA A 423 17.70 13.90 11.32
CA ALA A 423 16.77 13.10 12.09
C ALA A 423 15.34 13.67 11.94
N VAL A 424 14.38 12.83 11.59
CA VAL A 424 12.96 13.20 11.41
C VAL A 424 12.09 12.23 12.20
N THR A 425 11.15 12.78 12.96
CA THR A 425 10.10 12.01 13.65
C THR A 425 8.75 12.59 13.29
N MET A 426 7.77 11.74 13.02
CA MET A 426 6.40 12.18 12.72
C MET A 426 5.36 11.16 13.15
N LYS A 427 4.14 11.62 13.45
CA LYS A 427 2.97 10.76 13.61
C LYS A 427 2.21 10.65 12.30
N MET A 428 1.92 9.41 11.92
CA MET A 428 1.18 9.08 10.70
C MET A 428 -0.32 9.33 10.87
N PRO A 429 -1.08 9.47 9.77
CA PRO A 429 -2.53 9.60 9.83
C PRO A 429 -3.18 8.51 10.68
N LYS A 430 -4.11 8.89 11.56
CA LYS A 430 -4.82 8.03 12.53
C LYS A 430 -3.94 7.40 13.62
N SER A 431 -2.90 6.64 13.27
CA SER A 431 -1.95 6.06 14.22
C SER A 431 -0.61 5.75 13.58
N GLY A 432 0.41 5.65 14.44
CA GLY A 432 1.74 5.21 14.09
C GLY A 432 2.78 6.32 14.19
N ARG A 433 4.02 5.92 14.42
CA ARG A 433 5.19 6.80 14.51
C ARG A 433 6.23 6.34 13.50
N VAL A 434 6.72 7.29 12.72
CA VAL A 434 7.87 7.12 11.82
C VAL A 434 9.04 7.87 12.40
N GLU A 435 10.19 7.22 12.45
CA GLU A 435 11.48 7.80 12.78
C GLU A 435 12.46 7.51 11.65
N MET A 436 13.14 8.54 11.17
CA MET A 436 14.14 8.48 10.11
C MET A 436 15.43 9.13 10.61
N LYS A 437 16.56 8.44 10.52
CA LYS A 437 17.88 8.97 10.93
C LYS A 437 18.92 8.61 9.87
N GLY A 438 19.72 9.57 9.46
CA GLY A 438 20.65 9.33 8.36
C GLY A 438 21.50 10.53 7.99
N SER A 439 22.03 10.48 6.77
CA SER A 439 22.84 11.53 6.17
C SER A 439 22.42 11.78 4.72
N VAL A 440 22.51 13.03 4.29
CA VAL A 440 22.21 13.48 2.92
C VAL A 440 23.36 14.29 2.35
N THR A 441 23.73 13.98 1.12
CA THR A 441 24.61 14.78 0.26
C THR A 441 23.75 15.34 -0.87
N PRO A 442 23.56 16.66 -0.99
CA PRO A 442 22.63 17.22 -1.99
C PRO A 442 23.11 17.09 -3.45
N VAL A 443 24.42 17.20 -3.69
CA VAL A 443 25.03 17.19 -5.03
C VAL A 443 26.36 16.41 -5.02
N PRO A 444 26.48 15.26 -5.72
CA PRO A 444 25.36 14.50 -6.29
C PRO A 444 24.40 14.04 -5.18
N PHE A 445 23.13 13.81 -5.53
CA PHE A 445 22.13 13.43 -4.53
C PHE A 445 22.37 11.99 -4.05
N ASP A 446 22.71 11.86 -2.77
CA ASP A 446 22.99 10.60 -2.09
C ASP A 446 22.41 10.68 -0.66
N VAL A 447 21.57 9.71 -0.27
CA VAL A 447 20.92 9.66 1.04
C VAL A 447 20.97 8.25 1.60
N ASP A 448 21.59 8.11 2.77
CA ASP A 448 21.61 6.90 3.59
C ASP A 448 20.80 7.12 4.86
N PHE A 449 19.82 6.26 5.16
CA PHE A 449 18.99 6.42 6.36
C PHE A 449 18.36 5.13 6.88
N ASP A 450 18.29 5.03 8.21
CA ASP A 450 17.48 4.07 8.93
C ASP A 450 16.04 4.61 9.05
N LEU A 451 15.05 3.77 8.76
CA LEU A 451 13.62 4.02 8.83
C LEU A 451 12.99 3.03 9.81
N THR A 452 12.41 3.55 10.89
CA THR A 452 11.64 2.80 11.87
C THR A 452 10.18 3.22 11.82
N LEU A 453 9.28 2.26 11.57
CA LEU A 453 7.83 2.44 11.63
C LEU A 453 7.27 1.59 12.77
N ARG A 454 6.44 2.20 13.62
CA ARG A 454 5.68 1.54 14.68
C ARG A 454 4.22 1.90 14.61
N ASP A 455 3.33 0.93 14.84
CA ASP A 455 1.88 1.12 15.02
C ASP A 455 1.14 1.84 13.86
N GLY A 456 1.61 1.72 12.62
CA GLY A 456 1.00 2.38 11.47
C GLY A 456 -0.33 1.74 11.04
N SER A 457 -1.41 2.51 10.90
CA SER A 457 -2.71 1.98 10.46
C SER A 457 -2.86 1.96 8.94
N PHE A 458 -3.47 0.91 8.37
CA PHE A 458 -3.87 0.90 6.95
C PHE A 458 -5.03 1.85 6.64
N GLU A 459 -5.92 2.05 7.62
CA GLU A 459 -7.27 2.56 7.39
C GLU A 459 -7.32 3.93 6.68
N PRO A 460 -6.43 4.91 6.97
CA PRO A 460 -6.39 6.18 6.25
C PRO A 460 -6.12 6.02 4.74
N TYR A 461 -5.56 4.90 4.31
CA TYR A 461 -5.18 4.65 2.93
C TYR A 461 -6.22 3.83 2.16
N GLN A 462 -7.33 3.42 2.79
CA GLN A 462 -8.38 2.59 2.20
C GLN A 462 -9.01 3.21 0.93
N ALA A 463 -9.05 4.53 0.82
CA ALA A 463 -9.57 5.25 -0.34
C ALA A 463 -8.70 5.07 -1.60
N TYR A 464 -7.41 4.75 -1.43
CA TYR A 464 -6.46 4.56 -2.54
C TYR A 464 -6.39 3.12 -3.04
N VAL A 465 -7.04 2.17 -2.36
CA VAL A 465 -7.06 0.78 -2.81
C VAL A 465 -8.24 0.56 -3.77
N PRO A 466 -7.98 0.16 -5.02
CA PRO A 466 -9.00 0.11 -6.08
C PRO A 466 -9.90 -1.12 -5.99
N VAL A 467 -10.04 -1.74 -4.82
CA VAL A 467 -10.88 -2.94 -4.62
C VAL A 467 -12.00 -2.67 -3.62
N LYS A 468 -13.03 -3.53 -3.67
CA LYS A 468 -14.18 -3.47 -2.76
C LYS A 468 -13.84 -3.90 -1.33
N ALA A 469 -12.80 -4.73 -1.15
CA ALA A 469 -12.35 -5.19 0.15
C ALA A 469 -11.93 -4.03 1.08
N ARG A 470 -12.35 -4.14 2.35
CA ARG A 470 -11.85 -3.28 3.42
C ARG A 470 -10.73 -3.98 4.17
N PHE A 471 -9.62 -3.29 4.36
CA PHE A 471 -8.44 -3.80 5.04
C PHE A 471 -8.26 -3.08 6.37
N VAL A 472 -7.97 -3.85 7.41
CA VAL A 472 -7.61 -3.36 8.74
C VAL A 472 -6.34 -4.08 9.15
N GLY A 473 -5.41 -3.38 9.78
CA GLY A 473 -4.16 -3.96 10.25
C GLY A 473 -3.18 -2.89 10.71
N THR A 474 -2.13 -3.35 11.37
CA THR A 474 -1.06 -2.50 11.89
C THR A 474 0.27 -2.86 11.23
N PHE A 475 0.98 -1.88 10.68
CA PHE A 475 2.26 -2.03 10.00
C PHE A 475 3.42 -1.56 10.87
N TYR A 476 4.51 -2.28 10.73
CA TYR A 476 5.77 -1.99 11.38
C TYR A 476 6.92 -2.26 10.40
N GLY A 477 8.04 -1.59 10.61
CA GLY A 477 9.22 -1.76 9.79
C GLY A 477 10.48 -1.27 10.46
N ASP A 478 11.58 -1.96 10.18
CA ASP A 478 12.96 -1.56 10.51
C ASP A 478 13.78 -1.75 9.24
N ASN A 479 14.13 -0.65 8.55
CA ASN A 479 14.79 -0.71 7.25
C ASN A 479 15.94 0.29 7.16
N ARG A 480 17.10 -0.14 6.68
CA ARG A 480 18.19 0.73 6.24
C ARG A 480 18.07 0.93 4.73
N ASN A 481 18.01 2.17 4.31
CA ASN A 481 17.77 2.56 2.94
C ASN A 481 18.93 3.40 2.42
N HIS A 482 19.28 3.23 1.16
CA HIS A 482 20.25 4.06 0.45
C HIS A 482 19.66 4.44 -0.90
N ILE A 483 19.59 5.74 -1.17
CA ILE A 483 19.02 6.31 -2.40
C ILE A 483 20.08 7.19 -3.04
N THR A 484 20.42 6.92 -4.30
CA THR A 484 21.30 7.80 -5.09
C THR A 484 20.64 8.18 -6.40
N LEU A 485 20.88 9.42 -6.83
CA LEU A 485 20.49 9.92 -8.14
C LEU A 485 21.74 10.44 -8.84
N ASN A 486 22.28 9.65 -9.77
CA ASN A 486 23.48 9.98 -10.53
C ASN A 486 23.15 10.07 -12.02
N ASN A 487 23.37 11.22 -12.64
CA ASN A 487 23.08 11.48 -14.06
C ASN A 487 21.65 11.08 -14.49
N GLY A 488 20.67 11.27 -13.62
CA GLY A 488 19.27 10.89 -13.85
C GLY A 488 18.93 9.41 -13.62
N ALA A 489 19.92 8.56 -13.32
CA ALA A 489 19.70 7.17 -12.92
C ALA A 489 19.43 7.11 -11.40
N LEU A 490 18.22 6.67 -11.04
CA LEU A 490 17.80 6.43 -9.66
C LEU A 490 18.18 5.01 -9.24
N THR A 491 18.99 4.87 -8.19
CA THR A 491 19.19 3.59 -7.50
C THR A 491 18.61 3.67 -6.09
N VAL A 492 17.91 2.61 -5.69
CA VAL A 492 17.30 2.50 -4.36
C VAL A 492 17.66 1.14 -3.81
N THR A 493 18.29 1.10 -2.64
CA THR A 493 18.45 -0.13 -1.88
C THR A 493 17.71 -0.02 -0.56
N SER A 494 17.13 -1.13 -0.11
CA SER A 494 16.45 -1.23 1.17
C SER A 494 16.72 -2.60 1.79
N ARG A 495 17.23 -2.60 3.02
CA ARG A 495 17.52 -3.82 3.78
C ARG A 495 16.87 -3.79 5.14
N GLY A 496 16.25 -4.88 5.56
CA GLY A 496 15.66 -4.92 6.89
C GLY A 496 14.55 -5.95 7.05
N ARG A 497 13.54 -5.57 7.84
CA ARG A 497 12.37 -6.39 8.13
C ARG A 497 11.11 -5.54 8.20
N ASN A 498 10.02 -6.08 7.71
CA ASN A 498 8.69 -5.46 7.79
C ASN A 498 7.68 -6.49 8.29
N TRP A 499 6.71 -6.07 9.09
CA TRP A 499 5.65 -6.97 9.51
C TRP A 499 4.31 -6.25 9.66
N ILE A 500 3.26 -7.02 9.50
CA ILE A 500 1.87 -6.62 9.66
C ILE A 500 1.28 -7.46 10.77
N GLU A 501 0.53 -6.84 11.68
CA GLU A 501 -0.18 -7.54 12.75
C GLU A 501 -1.69 -7.29 12.69
N LYS A 502 -2.45 -8.28 13.16
CA LYS A 502 -3.91 -8.25 13.30
C LYS A 502 -4.59 -7.80 12.01
N PHE A 503 -4.14 -8.36 10.88
CA PHE A 503 -4.67 -7.98 9.58
C PHE A 503 -5.99 -8.70 9.32
N ALA A 504 -6.98 -7.97 8.80
CA ALA A 504 -8.28 -8.50 8.46
C ALA A 504 -8.76 -7.91 7.13
N ILE A 505 -9.35 -8.78 6.31
CA ILE A 505 -10.02 -8.47 5.06
C ILE A 505 -11.51 -8.63 5.30
N LEU A 506 -12.27 -7.56 5.12
CA LEU A 506 -13.71 -7.55 5.33
C LEU A 506 -14.44 -7.25 4.01
N ALA A 507 -15.53 -7.97 3.78
CA ALA A 507 -16.48 -7.62 2.74
C ALA A 507 -17.16 -6.26 3.05
N PRO A 508 -17.59 -5.49 2.03
CA PRO A 508 -18.34 -4.25 2.23
C PRO A 508 -19.52 -4.45 3.18
N GLY A 509 -19.63 -3.62 4.22
CA GLY A 509 -20.74 -3.65 5.18
C GLY A 509 -20.69 -4.78 6.23
N GLN A 510 -19.74 -5.72 6.14
CA GLN A 510 -19.63 -6.83 7.10
C GLN A 510 -18.70 -6.50 8.27
N LYS A 511 -19.03 -7.06 9.45
CA LYS A 511 -18.19 -6.97 10.67
C LYS A 511 -17.29 -8.18 10.86
N THR A 512 -17.67 -9.33 10.32
CA THR A 512 -16.90 -10.57 10.35
C THR A 512 -15.87 -10.58 9.23
N PRO A 513 -14.57 -10.77 9.53
CA PRO A 513 -13.55 -10.90 8.49
C PRO A 513 -13.79 -12.11 7.58
N THR A 514 -13.60 -11.94 6.27
CA THR A 514 -13.57 -13.03 5.29
C THR A 514 -12.22 -13.75 5.31
N ALA A 515 -11.15 -13.00 5.59
CA ALA A 515 -9.82 -13.54 5.85
C ALA A 515 -9.12 -12.69 6.90
N ARG A 516 -8.29 -13.29 7.74
CA ARG A 516 -7.47 -12.60 8.73
C ARG A 516 -6.19 -13.36 9.02
N PHE A 517 -5.21 -12.69 9.59
CA PHE A 517 -4.02 -13.33 10.15
C PHE A 517 -3.49 -12.51 11.33
N ASP A 518 -2.86 -13.19 12.29
CA ASP A 518 -2.32 -12.53 13.47
C ASP A 518 -1.04 -11.76 13.13
N ARG A 519 -0.18 -12.35 12.29
CA ARG A 519 1.08 -11.71 11.86
C ARG A 519 1.53 -12.20 10.47
N LEU A 520 1.96 -11.26 9.64
CA LEU A 520 2.75 -11.51 8.42
C LEU A 520 4.09 -10.81 8.59
N ARG A 521 5.20 -11.56 8.58
CA ARG A 521 6.56 -11.02 8.77
C ARG A 521 7.43 -11.33 7.56
N LEU A 522 8.15 -10.32 7.09
CA LEU A 522 9.15 -10.40 6.04
C LEU A 522 10.50 -10.09 6.69
N ASP A 523 11.33 -11.12 6.90
CA ASP A 523 12.66 -11.02 7.49
C ASP A 523 13.74 -11.11 6.43
N GLY A 524 14.79 -10.28 6.56
CA GLY A 524 15.93 -10.28 5.64
C GLY A 524 15.55 -9.78 4.24
N ILE A 525 14.79 -8.69 4.19
CA ILE A 525 14.53 -7.96 2.94
C ILE A 525 15.87 -7.42 2.42
N ASP A 526 16.16 -7.66 1.14
CA ASP A 526 17.27 -7.08 0.40
C ASP A 526 16.75 -6.68 -0.99
N PHE A 527 16.37 -5.42 -1.10
CA PHE A 527 15.83 -4.83 -2.31
C PHE A 527 16.88 -3.93 -2.95
N SER A 528 17.04 -4.03 -4.28
CA SER A 528 17.89 -3.14 -5.07
C SER A 528 17.19 -2.83 -6.39
N TRP A 529 16.66 -1.61 -6.54
CA TRP A 529 16.10 -1.14 -7.80
C TRP A 529 17.20 -0.59 -8.73
N PRO A 530 17.20 -0.92 -10.04
CA PRO A 530 16.27 -1.82 -10.77
C PRO A 530 16.81 -3.26 -10.90
N ASN A 531 17.62 -3.76 -9.97
CA ASN A 531 18.37 -5.00 -10.12
C ASN A 531 17.63 -6.25 -9.66
N TYR A 532 17.11 -6.27 -8.42
CA TYR A 532 16.50 -7.47 -7.80
C TYR A 532 15.66 -7.13 -6.57
N ALA A 533 14.79 -8.06 -6.17
CA ALA A 533 14.11 -8.05 -4.88
C ALA A 533 14.27 -9.41 -4.18
N ARG A 534 14.84 -9.43 -2.99
CA ARG A 534 15.00 -10.66 -2.21
C ARG A 534 14.41 -10.54 -0.82
N VAL A 535 13.91 -11.66 -0.30
CA VAL A 535 13.50 -11.79 1.10
C VAL A 535 13.92 -13.15 1.62
N SER A 536 14.63 -13.16 2.75
CA SER A 536 15.15 -14.41 3.33
C SER A 536 14.04 -15.31 3.85
N LYS A 537 13.06 -14.76 4.58
CA LYS A 537 11.95 -15.53 5.16
C LYS A 537 10.66 -14.72 5.20
N ILE A 538 9.57 -15.31 4.71
CA ILE A 538 8.19 -14.83 4.89
C ILE A 538 7.51 -15.77 5.88
N THR A 539 6.96 -15.25 6.97
CA THR A 539 6.21 -16.04 7.97
C THR A 539 4.80 -15.49 8.10
N LEU A 540 3.79 -16.34 7.91
CA LEU A 540 2.37 -16.03 8.08
C LEU A 540 1.82 -16.86 9.24
N THR A 541 1.55 -16.21 10.37
CA THR A 541 1.11 -16.85 11.61
C THR A 541 -0.40 -16.75 11.76
N LYS A 542 -1.04 -17.89 12.02
CA LYS A 542 -2.48 -18.06 12.23
C LYS A 542 -3.35 -17.42 11.14
N PRO A 543 -3.09 -17.67 9.84
CA PRO A 543 -4.04 -17.26 8.81
C PRO A 543 -5.33 -18.05 8.95
N ASP A 544 -6.45 -17.34 8.89
CA ASP A 544 -7.80 -17.88 9.01
C ASP A 544 -8.64 -17.31 7.87
N MET A 545 -9.14 -18.18 6.99
CA MET A 545 -9.87 -17.75 5.79
C MET A 545 -11.16 -18.54 5.58
N ARG A 546 -12.21 -17.83 5.14
CA ARG A 546 -13.47 -18.42 4.72
C ARG A 546 -13.59 -18.33 3.20
N VAL A 547 -13.54 -19.48 2.55
CA VAL A 547 -13.66 -19.61 1.10
C VAL A 547 -15.06 -20.14 0.80
N GLU A 548 -15.91 -19.27 0.25
CA GLU A 548 -17.26 -19.66 -0.18
C GLU A 548 -17.32 -19.75 -1.70
N ARG A 549 -17.93 -20.83 -2.20
CA ARG A 549 -18.39 -20.97 -3.57
C ARG A 549 -19.90 -20.73 -3.60
N ASP A 550 -20.30 -19.67 -4.27
CA ASP A 550 -21.70 -19.26 -4.41
C ASP A 550 -22.48 -20.23 -5.33
N THR A 551 -23.81 -20.09 -5.36
CA THR A 551 -24.69 -20.93 -6.20
C THR A 551 -24.46 -20.76 -7.70
N ASP A 552 -23.89 -19.64 -8.12
CA ASP A 552 -23.41 -19.36 -9.49
C ASP A 552 -22.06 -20.06 -9.80
N GLY A 553 -21.49 -20.77 -8.83
CA GLY A 553 -20.19 -21.43 -8.90
C GLY A 553 -19.00 -20.50 -8.73
N ALA A 554 -19.21 -19.19 -8.53
CA ALA A 554 -18.15 -18.20 -8.33
C ALA A 554 -17.62 -18.22 -6.89
N ILE A 555 -16.33 -17.91 -6.73
CA ILE A 555 -15.70 -17.80 -5.40
C ILE A 555 -15.91 -16.39 -4.86
N SER A 556 -16.58 -16.25 -3.72
CA SER A 556 -16.96 -14.94 -3.15
C SER A 556 -15.74 -14.08 -2.79
N LEU A 557 -14.62 -14.70 -2.39
CA LEU A 557 -13.37 -13.99 -2.11
C LEU A 557 -12.86 -13.22 -3.35
N ARG A 558 -13.06 -13.75 -4.57
CA ARG A 558 -12.66 -13.08 -5.82
C ARG A 558 -13.42 -11.78 -6.02
N LYS A 559 -14.71 -11.75 -5.69
CA LYS A 559 -15.58 -10.56 -5.80
C LYS A 559 -15.08 -9.39 -4.94
N LEU A 560 -14.32 -9.66 -3.87
CA LEU A 560 -13.74 -8.63 -3.00
C LEU A 560 -12.54 -7.90 -3.61
N PHE A 561 -11.82 -8.56 -4.52
CA PHE A 561 -10.63 -8.03 -5.19
C PHE A 561 -10.92 -7.54 -6.62
N GLU A 562 -12.19 -7.60 -7.05
CA GLU A 562 -12.62 -6.91 -8.26
C GLU A 562 -12.43 -5.40 -8.11
N THR A 563 -12.03 -4.78 -9.21
CA THR A 563 -11.87 -3.34 -9.28
C THR A 563 -13.20 -2.66 -8.95
N ASP A 564 -13.20 -1.75 -7.98
CA ASP A 564 -14.37 -0.93 -7.66
C ASP A 564 -14.50 0.18 -8.72
N PRO A 565 -15.53 0.14 -9.60
CA PRO A 565 -15.67 1.13 -10.67
C PRO A 565 -15.79 2.56 -10.13
N ALA A 566 -16.37 2.75 -8.94
CA ALA A 566 -16.49 4.06 -8.31
C ALA A 566 -15.12 4.66 -7.90
N LYS A 567 -14.11 3.80 -7.68
CA LYS A 567 -12.71 4.19 -7.40
C LYS A 567 -11.81 4.12 -8.64
N ALA A 568 -12.18 3.33 -9.64
CA ALA A 568 -11.43 3.17 -10.89
C ALA A 568 -11.52 4.40 -11.81
N ASP A 569 -12.69 5.04 -11.87
CA ASP A 569 -12.87 6.29 -12.65
C ASP A 569 -12.03 7.44 -12.08
N ALA A 570 -11.78 7.43 -10.77
CA ALA A 570 -10.83 8.34 -10.12
C ALA A 570 -9.35 8.09 -10.50
N SER A 571 -9.04 7.01 -11.23
CA SER A 571 -7.69 6.62 -11.64
C SER A 571 -7.40 6.82 -13.14
N ARG A 572 -8.41 6.98 -14.02
CA ARG A 572 -8.20 7.21 -15.46
C ARG A 572 -8.21 8.71 -15.81
N PRO A 573 -7.14 9.31 -16.35
CA PRO A 573 -7.23 10.67 -16.91
C PRO A 573 -8.34 10.65 -17.95
N GLU A 574 -9.28 11.58 -17.84
CA GLU A 574 -10.31 11.79 -18.85
C GLU A 574 -9.56 12.18 -20.14
N ALA A 575 -9.32 11.19 -20.99
CA ALA A 575 -8.79 11.44 -22.32
C ALA A 575 -9.80 12.36 -23.01
N PRO A 576 -9.35 13.39 -23.76
CA PRO A 576 -10.26 14.20 -24.56
C PRO A 576 -11.10 13.24 -25.41
N GLN A 577 -12.42 13.27 -25.24
CA GLN A 577 -13.32 12.55 -26.12
C GLN A 577 -12.97 12.94 -27.56
N PRO A 578 -12.59 12.00 -28.43
CA PRO A 578 -12.52 12.29 -29.84
C PRO A 578 -13.94 12.63 -30.29
N GLU A 579 -14.08 13.74 -31.00
CA GLU A 579 -15.27 14.06 -31.78
C GLU A 579 -15.78 12.82 -32.53
N PRO A 580 -17.11 12.61 -32.63
CA PRO A 580 -17.66 11.45 -33.29
C PRO A 580 -17.33 11.47 -34.80
N ALA A 581 -16.29 10.72 -35.17
CA ALA A 581 -16.02 10.40 -36.56
C ALA A 581 -17.15 9.52 -37.11
N LYS A 582 -17.59 9.87 -38.33
CA LYS A 582 -18.60 9.18 -39.12
C LYS A 582 -18.34 7.66 -39.18
N LYS A 583 -19.44 6.92 -39.11
CA LYS A 583 -19.52 5.49 -39.46
C LYS A 583 -19.08 5.29 -40.91
N GLU A 584 -18.08 4.46 -41.11
CA GLU A 584 -17.84 3.77 -42.38
C GLU A 584 -17.43 2.33 -42.04
N ASP A 585 -18.08 1.40 -42.74
CA ASP A 585 -17.98 -0.05 -42.55
C ASP A 585 -16.57 -0.59 -42.83
N ALA A 586 -16.08 -1.47 -41.96
CA ALA A 586 -15.38 -2.71 -42.31
C ALA A 586 -14.93 -3.47 -41.04
N THR A 587 -15.32 -4.74 -40.95
CA THR A 587 -14.72 -5.75 -40.06
C THR A 587 -13.74 -6.61 -40.88
N PRO A 588 -12.82 -7.40 -40.28
CA PRO A 588 -11.50 -7.04 -39.73
C PRO A 588 -10.34 -7.69 -40.54
N PRO A 589 -9.08 -7.50 -40.11
CA PRO A 589 -8.37 -8.69 -39.66
C PRO A 589 -7.74 -8.52 -38.28
N ALA A 590 -7.96 -9.53 -37.45
CA ALA A 590 -7.23 -9.74 -36.21
C ALA A 590 -5.75 -9.99 -36.53
N SER A 591 -4.86 -9.09 -36.10
CA SER A 591 -3.45 -9.42 -35.90
C SER A 591 -3.29 -10.12 -34.53
N PRO A 592 -2.55 -11.23 -34.48
CA PRO A 592 -2.33 -11.97 -33.24
C PRO A 592 -1.42 -11.20 -32.28
N GLY A 593 -1.90 -11.02 -31.05
CA GLY A 593 -1.15 -10.95 -29.81
C GLY A 593 0.10 -10.06 -29.75
N SER A 594 -0.08 -8.80 -29.32
CA SER A 594 0.97 -8.18 -28.50
C SER A 594 1.06 -8.95 -27.17
N PRO A 595 2.23 -9.49 -26.78
CA PRO A 595 2.38 -10.15 -25.48
C PRO A 595 2.03 -9.15 -24.39
N ARG A 596 1.12 -9.52 -23.50
CA ARG A 596 0.93 -8.85 -22.21
C ARG A 596 2.32 -8.68 -21.58
N ALA A 597 2.72 -7.44 -21.34
CA ALA A 597 3.97 -7.10 -20.67
C ALA A 597 4.14 -7.97 -19.42
N SER A 598 5.31 -8.60 -19.28
CA SER A 598 5.69 -9.32 -18.06
C SER A 598 5.60 -8.33 -16.88
N PRO A 599 4.82 -8.63 -15.83
CA PRO A 599 4.38 -7.60 -14.89
C PRO A 599 5.43 -7.21 -13.83
N ILE A 600 6.63 -7.81 -13.81
CA ILE A 600 7.65 -7.48 -12.82
C ILE A 600 9.00 -7.31 -13.53
N PRO A 601 9.55 -6.07 -13.60
CA PRO A 601 10.75 -5.77 -14.38
C PRO A 601 12.07 -6.24 -13.76
N ILE A 602 12.02 -6.93 -12.60
CA ILE A 602 13.21 -7.38 -11.84
C ILE A 602 13.02 -8.81 -11.32
N PRO A 603 14.10 -9.61 -11.18
CA PRO A 603 14.04 -10.92 -10.53
C PRO A 603 13.65 -10.82 -9.06
N VAL A 604 12.80 -11.73 -8.60
CA VAL A 604 12.31 -11.84 -7.22
C VAL A 604 12.71 -13.20 -6.65
N ASP A 605 13.44 -13.20 -5.53
CA ASP A 605 13.81 -14.43 -4.81
C ASP A 605 13.26 -14.43 -3.38
N ILE A 606 12.64 -15.53 -2.98
CA ILE A 606 12.11 -15.76 -1.64
C ILE A 606 12.79 -17.01 -1.08
N GLY A 607 13.62 -16.81 -0.05
CA GLY A 607 14.40 -17.89 0.56
C GLY A 607 13.51 -18.96 1.21
N MET A 608 12.53 -18.53 2.00
CA MET A 608 11.59 -19.43 2.67
C MET A 608 10.23 -18.76 2.89
N ILE A 609 9.13 -19.48 2.66
CA ILE A 609 7.76 -19.09 3.05
C ILE A 609 7.28 -20.10 4.09
N VAL A 610 6.80 -19.63 5.23
CA VAL A 610 6.26 -20.48 6.30
C VAL A 610 4.85 -20.02 6.65
N ILE A 611 3.90 -20.95 6.70
CA ILE A 611 2.59 -20.76 7.34
C ILE A 611 2.59 -21.54 8.64
N GLU A 612 2.27 -20.86 9.74
CA GLU A 612 2.19 -21.44 11.08
C GLU A 612 0.74 -21.45 11.56
N GLU A 613 0.24 -22.60 12.00
CA GLU A 613 -1.09 -22.76 12.60
C GLU A 613 -2.26 -22.20 11.74
N GLY A 614 -2.23 -22.44 10.42
CA GLY A 614 -3.28 -21.96 9.53
C GLY A 614 -4.61 -22.71 9.68
N SER A 615 -5.71 -22.01 9.41
CA SER A 615 -7.07 -22.55 9.28
C SER A 615 -7.78 -22.00 8.05
N ALA A 616 -8.64 -22.82 7.46
CA ALA A 616 -9.52 -22.42 6.39
C ALA A 616 -10.85 -23.14 6.50
N GLN A 617 -11.95 -22.45 6.24
CA GLN A 617 -13.27 -23.05 6.07
C GLN A 617 -13.70 -22.94 4.62
N PHE A 618 -13.96 -24.06 3.98
CA PHE A 618 -14.51 -24.13 2.63
C PHE A 618 -16.01 -24.40 2.72
N VAL A 619 -16.81 -23.61 2.01
CA VAL A 619 -18.26 -23.78 1.92
C VAL A 619 -18.65 -23.77 0.45
N ASP A 620 -19.10 -24.90 -0.08
CA ASP A 620 -19.66 -24.99 -1.43
C ASP A 620 -21.20 -24.98 -1.36
N ARG A 621 -21.81 -23.90 -1.88
CA ARG A 621 -23.27 -23.72 -1.93
C ARG A 621 -23.88 -24.18 -3.25
N THR A 622 -23.09 -24.77 -4.16
CA THR A 622 -23.61 -25.41 -5.38
C THR A 622 -24.28 -26.76 -5.09
N THR A 623 -24.01 -27.36 -3.93
CA THR A 623 -24.66 -28.59 -3.45
C THR A 623 -25.79 -28.27 -2.47
N THR A 624 -26.77 -29.17 -2.38
CA THR A 624 -27.83 -29.13 -1.36
C THR A 624 -27.86 -30.46 -0.60
N PRO A 625 -27.57 -30.50 0.71
CA PRO A 625 -27.13 -29.37 1.56
C PRO A 625 -25.75 -28.81 1.14
N PRO A 626 -25.37 -27.59 1.58
CA PRO A 626 -24.05 -27.03 1.30
C PRO A 626 -22.93 -27.91 1.86
N PHE A 627 -21.93 -28.22 1.03
CA PHE A 627 -20.74 -28.92 1.47
C PHE A 627 -19.89 -27.96 2.31
N THR A 628 -19.56 -28.33 3.54
CA THR A 628 -18.72 -27.53 4.43
C THR A 628 -17.59 -28.38 4.94
N GLU A 629 -16.36 -27.91 4.73
CA GLU A 629 -15.17 -28.57 5.27
C GLU A 629 -14.21 -27.58 5.90
N THR A 630 -13.49 -28.05 6.92
CA THR A 630 -12.51 -27.23 7.65
C THR A 630 -11.13 -27.84 7.54
N VAL A 631 -10.18 -27.00 7.13
CA VAL A 631 -8.75 -27.28 7.22
C VAL A 631 -8.23 -26.58 8.47
N SER A 632 -7.54 -27.30 9.32
CA SER A 632 -6.95 -26.80 10.56
C SER A 632 -5.50 -27.27 10.66
N ARG A 633 -4.71 -26.62 11.53
CA ARG A 633 -3.30 -26.94 11.75
C ARG A 633 -2.49 -26.97 10.44
N LEU A 634 -2.85 -26.09 9.48
CA LEU A 634 -2.14 -25.97 8.23
C LEU A 634 -0.74 -25.41 8.49
N GLY A 635 0.25 -26.27 8.35
CA GLY A 635 1.66 -25.92 8.25
C GLY A 635 2.10 -26.00 6.80
N LEU A 636 2.72 -24.96 6.27
CA LEU A 636 3.27 -24.93 4.91
C LEU A 636 4.69 -24.37 4.97
N THR A 637 5.63 -25.03 4.32
CA THR A 637 6.98 -24.50 4.08
C THR A 637 7.30 -24.59 2.60
N ILE A 638 7.71 -23.46 2.01
CA ILE A 638 8.23 -23.39 0.65
C ILE A 638 9.65 -22.84 0.72
N GLU A 639 10.64 -23.56 0.20
CA GLU A 639 12.04 -23.14 0.19
C GLU A 639 12.51 -22.82 -1.23
N GLY A 640 13.12 -21.64 -1.42
CA GLY A 640 13.81 -21.26 -2.66
C GLY A 640 12.89 -20.87 -3.82
N LEU A 641 11.77 -20.19 -3.55
CA LEU A 641 10.87 -19.70 -4.59
C LEU A 641 11.52 -18.51 -5.34
N SER A 642 11.67 -18.61 -6.65
CA SER A 642 12.29 -17.56 -7.48
C SER A 642 11.48 -17.32 -8.74
N SER A 643 11.40 -16.06 -9.17
CA SER A 643 10.80 -15.69 -10.46
C SER A 643 11.76 -15.94 -11.64
N THR A 644 12.99 -16.35 -11.38
CA THR A 644 13.98 -16.68 -12.43
C THR A 644 13.64 -18.05 -13.04
N PRO A 645 13.46 -18.14 -14.38
CA PRO A 645 13.12 -19.40 -15.03
C PRO A 645 14.09 -20.55 -14.71
N GLY A 646 13.56 -21.76 -14.53
CA GLY A 646 14.35 -22.97 -14.26
C GLY A 646 14.73 -23.19 -12.79
N ARG A 647 14.39 -22.26 -11.88
CA ARG A 647 14.59 -22.43 -10.44
C ARG A 647 13.39 -23.16 -9.81
N ARG A 648 13.67 -24.31 -9.17
CA ARG A 648 12.67 -25.11 -8.44
C ARG A 648 12.70 -24.76 -6.96
N ALA A 649 11.52 -24.73 -6.34
CA ALA A 649 11.31 -24.56 -4.91
C ALA A 649 10.84 -25.88 -4.30
N ARG A 650 11.30 -26.19 -3.08
CA ARG A 650 10.79 -27.35 -2.32
C ARG A 650 9.55 -26.95 -1.54
N LEU A 651 8.55 -27.81 -1.55
CA LEU A 651 7.26 -27.64 -0.89
C LEU A 651 7.09 -28.75 0.15
N THR A 652 6.68 -28.41 1.36
CA THR A 652 6.17 -29.36 2.36
C THR A 652 4.96 -28.77 3.06
N THR A 653 3.88 -29.53 3.17
CA THR A 653 2.63 -29.11 3.78
C THR A 653 2.09 -30.21 4.68
N GLN A 654 1.53 -29.82 5.82
CA GLN A 654 0.79 -30.70 6.71
C GLN A 654 -0.49 -30.00 7.12
N ALA A 655 -1.61 -30.72 7.18
CA ALA A 655 -2.89 -30.16 7.60
C ALA A 655 -3.81 -31.24 8.18
N VAL A 656 -4.84 -30.82 8.90
CA VAL A 656 -5.94 -31.66 9.36
C VAL A 656 -7.24 -31.21 8.70
N ILE A 657 -7.86 -32.08 7.91
CA ILE A 657 -9.09 -31.83 7.14
C ILE A 657 -10.27 -32.53 7.84
N GLY A 658 -11.39 -31.83 7.99
CA GLY A 658 -12.61 -32.39 8.61
C GLY A 658 -12.44 -32.75 10.09
N GLY A 659 -11.45 -32.14 10.76
CA GLY A 659 -11.16 -32.32 12.18
C GLY A 659 -10.32 -33.55 12.54
N THR A 660 -10.30 -34.59 11.71
CA THR A 660 -9.58 -35.85 11.99
C THR A 660 -8.64 -36.32 10.89
N SER A 661 -8.87 -35.93 9.63
CA SER A 661 -8.15 -36.50 8.48
C SER A 661 -6.78 -35.84 8.32
N ALA A 662 -5.69 -36.60 8.43
CA ALA A 662 -4.34 -36.07 8.27
C ALA A 662 -3.98 -35.95 6.78
N PHE A 663 -3.48 -34.79 6.38
CA PHE A 663 -3.00 -34.52 5.02
C PHE A 663 -1.53 -34.11 5.06
N ASP A 664 -0.70 -34.80 4.29
CA ASP A 664 0.71 -34.48 4.08
C ASP A 664 0.98 -34.30 2.57
N LEU A 665 1.80 -33.31 2.21
CA LEU A 665 2.22 -33.07 0.82
C LEU A 665 3.69 -32.66 0.81
N LYS A 666 4.48 -33.22 -0.09
CA LYS A 666 5.89 -32.83 -0.31
C LYS A 666 6.24 -32.86 -1.79
N GLY A 667 7.20 -32.04 -2.20
CA GLY A 667 7.65 -32.07 -3.59
C GLY A 667 8.45 -30.86 -4.03
N GLU A 668 8.61 -30.72 -5.35
CA GLU A 668 9.24 -29.58 -5.99
C GLU A 668 8.25 -28.86 -6.90
N ILE A 669 8.33 -27.52 -6.96
CA ILE A 669 7.50 -26.68 -7.82
C ILE A 669 8.35 -25.61 -8.50
N ALA A 670 8.04 -25.26 -9.74
CA ALA A 670 8.53 -24.06 -10.40
C ALA A 670 7.33 -23.36 -11.09
N PRO A 671 6.67 -22.41 -10.41
CA PRO A 671 5.45 -21.78 -10.93
C PRO A 671 5.73 -20.62 -11.91
N PHE A 672 6.98 -20.17 -12.02
CA PHE A 672 7.39 -19.07 -12.89
C PHE A 672 8.20 -19.58 -14.09
N GLY A 673 7.89 -19.10 -15.30
CA GLY A 673 8.45 -19.63 -16.54
C GLY A 673 7.68 -20.84 -17.05
N GLU A 674 8.40 -21.92 -17.41
CA GLU A 674 7.77 -23.20 -17.73
C GLU A 674 7.30 -23.88 -16.44
N VAL A 675 5.98 -24.08 -16.31
CA VAL A 675 5.39 -24.64 -15.09
C VAL A 675 5.88 -26.07 -14.90
N TYR A 676 6.51 -26.32 -13.75
CA TYR A 676 6.92 -27.64 -13.30
C TYR A 676 6.36 -27.93 -11.92
N ALA A 677 5.96 -29.17 -11.68
CA ALA A 677 5.62 -29.66 -10.35
C ALA A 677 5.92 -31.16 -10.27
N ASP A 678 6.42 -31.62 -9.15
CA ASP A 678 6.58 -33.04 -8.82
C ASP A 678 6.21 -33.21 -7.36
N LEU A 679 4.97 -33.68 -7.12
CA LEU A 679 4.27 -33.59 -5.85
C LEU A 679 3.81 -34.97 -5.41
N ALA A 680 4.25 -35.40 -4.23
CA ALA A 680 3.78 -36.59 -3.55
C ALA A 680 2.94 -36.20 -2.33
N GLY A 681 1.69 -36.66 -2.25
CA GLY A 681 0.78 -36.35 -1.15
C GLY A 681 0.07 -37.58 -0.62
N GLU A 682 -0.35 -37.52 0.64
CA GLU A 682 -1.13 -38.56 1.30
C GLU A 682 -2.23 -37.91 2.14
N LEU A 683 -3.45 -38.40 2.01
CA LEU A 683 -4.58 -38.11 2.89
C LEU A 683 -4.97 -39.41 3.60
N ARG A 684 -5.15 -39.37 4.91
CA ARG A 684 -5.52 -40.53 5.75
C ARG A 684 -6.81 -40.25 6.52
N ASP A 685 -7.60 -41.31 6.73
CA ASP A 685 -8.79 -41.32 7.58
C ASP A 685 -9.88 -40.31 7.19
N PHE A 686 -10.00 -39.99 5.89
CA PHE A 686 -11.01 -39.08 5.40
C PHE A 686 -12.40 -39.72 5.39
N GLN A 687 -13.37 -39.12 6.07
CA GLN A 687 -14.71 -39.70 6.18
C GLN A 687 -15.51 -39.51 4.90
N LEU A 688 -15.84 -40.61 4.21
CA LEU A 688 -16.60 -40.58 2.95
C LEU A 688 -18.04 -40.11 3.12
N THR A 689 -18.59 -40.12 4.33
CA THR A 689 -19.92 -39.57 4.61
C THR A 689 -20.01 -38.06 4.34
N THR A 690 -18.88 -37.34 4.39
CA THR A 690 -18.78 -35.89 4.16
C THR A 690 -18.98 -35.51 2.69
N VAL A 691 -18.72 -36.42 1.74
CA VAL A 691 -18.85 -36.17 0.30
C VAL A 691 -20.24 -36.46 -0.27
N ASN A 692 -21.17 -36.94 0.56
CA ASN A 692 -22.56 -37.18 0.16
C ASN A 692 -23.24 -36.01 -0.56
N PRO A 693 -23.01 -34.72 -0.20
CA PRO A 693 -23.56 -33.60 -0.97
C PRO A 693 -23.16 -33.57 -2.44
N TYR A 694 -22.01 -34.17 -2.80
CA TYR A 694 -21.58 -34.36 -4.19
C TYR A 694 -21.99 -35.71 -4.75
N ALA A 695 -21.95 -36.76 -3.94
CA ALA A 695 -22.24 -38.11 -4.43
C ALA A 695 -23.72 -38.32 -4.76
N ASP A 696 -24.64 -37.84 -3.92
CA ASP A 696 -26.07 -38.08 -4.10
C ASP A 696 -26.62 -37.55 -5.45
N PRO A 697 -26.33 -36.30 -5.87
CA PRO A 697 -26.76 -35.80 -7.19
C PRO A 697 -26.15 -36.57 -8.37
N LEU A 698 -24.92 -37.08 -8.23
CA LEU A 698 -24.16 -37.65 -9.34
C LEU A 698 -24.42 -39.14 -9.56
N ILE A 699 -24.56 -39.91 -8.48
CA ILE A 699 -24.68 -41.38 -8.55
C ILE A 699 -25.96 -41.92 -7.91
N ALA A 700 -26.75 -41.11 -7.19
CA ALA A 700 -27.96 -41.54 -6.47
C ALA A 700 -27.72 -42.61 -5.39
N TRP A 701 -26.53 -42.58 -4.80
CA TRP A 701 -26.13 -43.41 -3.64
C TRP A 701 -25.49 -42.54 -2.57
N ALA A 702 -25.73 -42.89 -1.30
CA ALA A 702 -25.11 -42.25 -0.15
C ALA A 702 -24.18 -43.22 0.57
N MET A 703 -22.99 -42.75 0.93
CA MET A 703 -22.07 -43.44 1.83
C MET A 703 -22.61 -43.33 3.26
N LYS A 704 -22.87 -44.46 3.91
CA LYS A 704 -23.30 -44.56 5.31
C LYS A 704 -22.11 -44.63 6.25
N THR A 705 -21.07 -45.33 5.83
CA THR A 705 -19.78 -45.44 6.49
C THR A 705 -18.68 -45.47 5.43
N GLY A 706 -17.44 -45.24 5.84
CA GLY A 706 -16.28 -45.37 4.95
C GLY A 706 -15.16 -44.41 5.32
N GLN A 707 -13.94 -44.93 5.34
CA GLN A 707 -12.72 -44.14 5.51
C GLN A 707 -11.90 -44.24 4.23
N LEU A 708 -11.54 -43.08 3.68
CA LEU A 708 -10.71 -42.93 2.50
C LEU A 708 -9.29 -42.59 2.93
N ALA A 709 -8.33 -43.35 2.45
CA ALA A 709 -6.94 -42.94 2.33
C ALA A 709 -6.60 -42.81 0.85
N ILE A 710 -5.90 -41.75 0.47
CA ILE A 710 -5.47 -41.55 -0.91
C ILE A 710 -4.01 -41.10 -0.92
N LYS A 711 -3.18 -41.80 -1.70
CA LYS A 711 -1.82 -41.36 -2.02
C LYS A 711 -1.81 -40.87 -3.46
N VAL A 712 -1.21 -39.70 -3.66
CA VAL A 712 -1.13 -39.05 -4.97
C VAL A 712 0.32 -38.78 -5.33
N HIS A 713 0.68 -38.99 -6.60
CA HIS A 713 1.96 -38.59 -7.16
C HIS A 713 1.74 -37.87 -8.49
N TYR A 714 1.90 -36.54 -8.49
CA TYR A 714 1.58 -35.66 -9.61
C TYR A 714 2.85 -35.03 -10.18
N ARG A 715 3.12 -35.27 -11.45
CA ARG A 715 4.21 -34.69 -12.21
C ARG A 715 3.67 -33.83 -13.35
N ILE A 716 4.11 -32.58 -13.40
CA ILE A 716 3.82 -31.61 -14.45
C ILE A 716 5.14 -31.22 -15.11
N GLU A 717 5.27 -31.48 -16.40
CA GLU A 717 6.44 -31.13 -17.20
C GLU A 717 6.00 -30.86 -18.65
N LYS A 718 6.50 -29.79 -19.29
CA LYS A 718 6.16 -29.45 -20.69
C LYS A 718 4.66 -29.40 -20.97
N ASN A 719 3.88 -28.80 -20.05
CA ASN A 719 2.42 -28.71 -20.13
C ASN A 719 1.66 -30.05 -20.09
N GLN A 720 2.34 -31.17 -19.80
CA GLN A 720 1.77 -32.50 -19.61
C GLN A 720 1.66 -32.82 -18.11
N LEU A 721 0.53 -33.34 -17.69
CA LEU A 721 0.29 -33.90 -16.36
C LEU A 721 0.39 -35.43 -16.45
N THR A 722 1.16 -36.03 -15.56
CA THR A 722 1.11 -37.46 -15.23
C THR A 722 0.79 -37.58 -13.75
N ALA A 723 -0.29 -38.28 -13.42
CA ALA A 723 -0.80 -38.39 -12.07
C ALA A 723 -1.14 -39.85 -11.75
N GLU A 724 -0.61 -40.35 -10.65
CA GLU A 724 -0.93 -41.65 -10.08
C GLU A 724 -1.71 -41.42 -8.78
N ASN A 725 -2.82 -42.15 -8.62
CA ASN A 725 -3.73 -41.99 -7.49
C ASN A 725 -4.06 -43.37 -6.91
N GLU A 726 -3.42 -43.75 -5.81
CA GLU A 726 -3.73 -44.96 -5.06
C GLU A 726 -4.85 -44.63 -4.08
N VAL A 727 -6.05 -45.14 -4.35
CA VAL A 727 -7.27 -44.88 -3.59
C VAL A 727 -7.58 -46.12 -2.75
N ILE A 728 -7.49 -45.99 -1.44
CA ILE A 728 -7.79 -47.05 -0.47
C ILE A 728 -9.04 -46.64 0.30
N VAL A 729 -10.08 -47.46 0.23
CA VAL A 729 -11.30 -47.25 0.99
C VAL A 729 -11.51 -48.40 1.96
N ARG A 730 -11.82 -48.11 3.23
CA ARG A 730 -12.10 -49.11 4.26
C ARG A 730 -13.50 -48.95 4.83
N ASN A 731 -14.13 -50.06 5.20
CA ASN A 731 -15.42 -50.11 5.88
C ASN A 731 -16.53 -49.33 5.13
N LEU A 732 -16.52 -49.40 3.80
CA LEU A 732 -17.50 -48.71 2.97
C LEU A 732 -18.85 -49.44 3.03
N THR A 733 -19.89 -48.71 3.37
CA THR A 733 -21.27 -49.18 3.22
C THR A 733 -22.06 -48.09 2.50
N VAL A 734 -22.84 -48.49 1.50
CA VAL A 734 -23.60 -47.60 0.64
C VAL A 734 -25.08 -47.97 0.69
N ALA A 735 -25.95 -46.97 0.51
CA ALA A 735 -27.38 -47.20 0.35
C ALA A 735 -27.94 -46.34 -0.78
N PRO A 736 -28.91 -46.85 -1.56
CA PRO A 736 -29.55 -46.08 -2.62
C PRO A 736 -30.35 -44.92 -1.99
N THR A 737 -30.27 -43.74 -2.59
CA THR A 737 -31.02 -42.56 -2.14
C THR A 737 -32.27 -42.32 -3.00
N ARG A 738 -32.27 -42.82 -4.23
CA ARG A 738 -33.39 -42.73 -5.18
C ARG A 738 -33.54 -44.05 -5.93
N GLN A 739 -34.71 -44.30 -6.53
CA GLN A 739 -34.98 -45.54 -7.28
C GLN A 739 -34.21 -45.65 -8.61
N ASN A 740 -33.70 -44.54 -9.14
CA ASN A 740 -33.02 -44.50 -10.43
C ASN A 740 -31.50 -44.62 -10.21
N ASP A 741 -30.97 -45.84 -10.31
CA ASP A 741 -29.55 -46.12 -10.11
C ASP A 741 -28.72 -45.75 -11.35
N GLU A 742 -28.11 -44.57 -11.33
CA GLU A 742 -27.22 -44.08 -12.39
C GLU A 742 -25.96 -44.95 -12.55
N VAL A 743 -25.52 -45.62 -11.46
CA VAL A 743 -24.37 -46.54 -11.51
C VAL A 743 -24.74 -47.79 -12.28
N LYS A 744 -25.93 -48.35 -12.04
CA LYS A 744 -26.45 -49.49 -12.80
C LYS A 744 -26.56 -49.18 -14.29
N LYS A 745 -26.94 -47.96 -14.69
CA LYS A 745 -26.96 -47.56 -16.11
C LYS A 745 -25.58 -47.54 -16.77
N LYS A 746 -24.54 -47.13 -16.02
CA LYS A 746 -23.18 -46.99 -16.57
C LYS A 746 -22.39 -48.29 -16.57
N ILE A 747 -22.50 -49.10 -15.52
CA ILE A 747 -21.67 -50.30 -15.30
C ILE A 747 -22.48 -51.59 -15.45
N GLY A 748 -23.81 -51.50 -15.36
CA GLY A 748 -24.71 -52.66 -15.41
C GLY A 748 -25.02 -53.27 -14.04
N LEU A 749 -24.24 -52.94 -13.01
CA LEU A 749 -24.42 -53.41 -11.63
C LEU A 749 -24.74 -52.27 -10.66
N PRO A 750 -25.60 -52.49 -9.65
CA PRO A 750 -25.81 -51.53 -8.56
C PRO A 750 -24.53 -51.28 -7.77
N LEU A 751 -24.35 -50.08 -7.22
CA LEU A 751 -23.13 -49.72 -6.48
C LEU A 751 -22.91 -50.64 -5.26
N GLY A 752 -23.96 -51.01 -4.53
CA GLY A 752 -23.86 -51.96 -3.41
C GLY A 752 -23.23 -53.29 -3.82
N MET A 753 -23.61 -53.81 -4.99
CA MET A 753 -23.04 -55.04 -5.55
C MET A 753 -21.58 -54.87 -5.95
N ILE A 754 -21.25 -53.74 -6.59
CA ILE A 754 -19.86 -53.43 -6.99
C ILE A 754 -18.97 -53.39 -5.74
N VAL A 755 -19.40 -52.67 -4.70
CA VAL A 755 -18.68 -52.59 -3.42
C VAL A 755 -18.50 -53.98 -2.81
N ALA A 756 -19.55 -54.80 -2.73
CA ALA A 756 -19.47 -56.14 -2.16
C ALA A 756 -18.53 -57.09 -2.92
N LEU A 757 -18.40 -56.91 -4.24
CA LEU A 757 -17.54 -57.74 -5.09
C LEU A 757 -16.06 -57.33 -5.05
N ILE A 758 -15.75 -56.04 -4.92
CA ILE A 758 -14.37 -55.53 -4.94
C ILE A 758 -13.75 -55.41 -3.54
N THR A 759 -14.56 -55.50 -2.48
CA THR A 759 -14.10 -55.44 -1.10
C THR A 759 -13.35 -56.73 -0.75
N ASP A 760 -12.14 -56.58 -0.22
CA ASP A 760 -11.27 -57.68 0.23
C ASP A 760 -11.63 -58.21 1.64
N ALA A 761 -10.86 -59.18 2.13
CA ALA A 761 -11.06 -59.80 3.45
C ALA A 761 -10.83 -58.85 4.63
N ASP A 762 -10.07 -57.77 4.45
CA ASP A 762 -9.78 -56.75 5.45
C ASP A 762 -10.80 -55.60 5.42
N ASN A 763 -11.91 -55.79 4.69
CA ASN A 763 -12.96 -54.80 4.47
C ASN A 763 -12.42 -53.54 3.75
N GLY A 764 -11.44 -53.73 2.88
CA GLY A 764 -10.73 -52.73 2.08
C GLY A 764 -11.03 -52.81 0.59
N ILE A 765 -10.91 -51.68 -0.11
CA ILE A 765 -10.99 -51.54 -1.56
C ILE A 765 -9.76 -50.74 -1.99
N ASP A 766 -8.91 -51.30 -2.85
CA ASP A 766 -7.72 -50.65 -3.38
C ASP A 766 -7.85 -50.47 -4.90
N VAL A 767 -7.79 -49.21 -5.34
CA VAL A 767 -7.97 -48.83 -6.75
C VAL A 767 -6.92 -47.80 -7.13
N ASN A 768 -6.12 -48.10 -8.17
CA ASN A 768 -5.25 -47.12 -8.79
C ASN A 768 -5.99 -46.38 -9.93
N VAL A 769 -6.06 -45.06 -9.87
CA VAL A 769 -6.71 -44.19 -10.86
C VAL A 769 -5.64 -43.36 -11.59
N PRO A 770 -5.02 -43.87 -12.67
CA PRO A 770 -4.04 -43.11 -13.43
C PRO A 770 -4.73 -41.98 -14.21
N LEU A 771 -4.10 -40.81 -14.23
CA LEU A 771 -4.57 -39.63 -14.96
C LEU A 771 -3.41 -39.02 -15.73
N SER A 772 -3.52 -38.95 -17.05
CA SER A 772 -2.47 -38.34 -17.89
C SER A 772 -3.09 -37.47 -19.00
N GLY A 773 -2.40 -36.40 -19.37
CA GLY A 773 -2.80 -35.51 -20.48
C GLY A 773 -2.35 -34.07 -20.31
N GLU A 774 -2.68 -33.23 -21.28
CA GLU A 774 -2.38 -31.79 -21.22
C GLU A 774 -3.18 -31.10 -20.12
N LEU A 775 -2.55 -30.19 -19.36
CA LEU A 775 -3.16 -29.49 -18.21
C LEU A 775 -4.55 -28.90 -18.49
N ASN A 776 -4.79 -28.40 -19.71
CA ASN A 776 -6.05 -27.78 -20.10
C ASN A 776 -7.18 -28.77 -20.39
N GLN A 777 -6.85 -30.03 -20.68
CA GLN A 777 -7.79 -31.09 -21.09
C GLN A 777 -8.16 -32.04 -19.94
N VAL A 778 -7.35 -32.09 -18.88
CA VAL A 778 -7.48 -33.03 -17.75
C VAL A 778 -8.83 -32.98 -17.03
N LYS A 779 -9.50 -31.80 -16.95
CA LYS A 779 -10.80 -31.67 -16.27
C LYS A 779 -11.90 -32.58 -16.83
N ALA A 780 -11.83 -32.93 -18.11
CA ALA A 780 -12.83 -33.78 -18.74
C ALA A 780 -12.67 -35.28 -18.40
N GLY A 781 -11.47 -35.74 -18.02
CA GLY A 781 -11.14 -37.17 -17.95
C GLY A 781 -11.22 -37.83 -16.56
N LEU A 782 -11.34 -37.06 -15.48
CA LEU A 782 -11.28 -37.63 -14.11
C LEU A 782 -12.42 -38.61 -13.81
N GLY A 783 -13.65 -38.30 -14.22
CA GLY A 783 -14.80 -39.16 -14.01
C GLY A 783 -14.67 -40.49 -14.76
N ASP A 784 -14.23 -40.44 -16.00
CA ASP A 784 -14.02 -41.64 -16.83
C ASP A 784 -12.86 -42.49 -16.29
N ALA A 785 -11.78 -41.87 -15.80
CA ALA A 785 -10.67 -42.57 -15.18
C ALA A 785 -11.10 -43.33 -13.92
N ILE A 786 -11.93 -42.72 -13.05
CA ILE A 786 -12.48 -43.38 -11.85
C ILE A 786 -13.31 -44.60 -12.27
N TRP A 787 -14.22 -44.44 -13.25
CA TRP A 787 -15.06 -45.55 -13.69
C TRP A 787 -14.28 -46.66 -14.39
N ALA A 788 -13.25 -46.31 -15.17
CA ALA A 788 -12.34 -47.28 -15.77
C ALA A 788 -11.58 -48.07 -14.69
N ALA A 789 -11.12 -47.40 -13.65
CA ALA A 789 -10.41 -48.04 -12.53
C ALA A 789 -11.33 -48.98 -11.73
N VAL A 790 -12.58 -48.58 -11.46
CA VAL A 790 -13.60 -49.45 -10.86
C VAL A 790 -13.89 -50.66 -11.75
N LYS A 791 -14.04 -50.47 -13.06
CA LYS A 791 -14.24 -51.58 -14.02
C LYS A 791 -13.03 -52.52 -14.06
N ASN A 792 -11.81 -52.00 -13.97
CA ASN A 792 -10.58 -52.79 -13.90
C ASN A 792 -10.48 -53.58 -12.57
N ALA A 793 -10.84 -52.96 -11.44
CA ALA A 793 -10.90 -53.65 -10.15
C ALA A 793 -11.93 -54.79 -10.18
N LEU A 794 -13.13 -54.53 -10.71
CA LEU A 794 -14.17 -55.54 -10.87
C LEU A 794 -13.73 -56.70 -11.78
N THR A 795 -13.08 -56.40 -12.91
CA THR A 795 -12.58 -57.44 -13.83
C THR A 795 -11.44 -58.26 -13.22
N ASN A 796 -10.53 -57.64 -12.47
CA ASN A 796 -9.44 -58.35 -11.81
C ASN A 796 -9.92 -59.26 -10.66
N VAL A 797 -10.93 -58.83 -9.90
CA VAL A 797 -11.45 -59.61 -8.75
C VAL A 797 -12.44 -60.69 -9.18
N VAL A 798 -13.33 -60.39 -10.14
CA VAL A 798 -14.49 -61.25 -10.46
C VAL A 798 -14.28 -62.12 -11.71
N ALA A 799 -13.52 -61.67 -12.72
CA ALA A 799 -13.59 -62.31 -14.04
C ALA A 799 -12.92 -63.70 -14.12
N ALA A 800 -11.99 -64.04 -13.23
CA ALA A 800 -11.32 -65.35 -13.26
C ALA A 800 -12.07 -66.43 -12.45
N PRO A 801 -12.51 -66.21 -11.19
CA PRO A 801 -13.22 -67.23 -10.42
C PRO A 801 -14.71 -67.33 -10.80
N PHE A 802 -15.38 -66.22 -11.15
CA PHE A 802 -16.82 -66.27 -11.41
C PHE A 802 -17.18 -67.02 -12.70
N ARG A 803 -16.32 -66.95 -13.72
CA ARG A 803 -16.51 -67.68 -14.99
C ARG A 803 -16.53 -69.20 -14.82
N SER A 804 -16.00 -69.73 -13.72
CA SER A 804 -15.99 -71.16 -13.47
C SER A 804 -17.25 -71.63 -12.74
N ILE A 805 -17.95 -70.73 -12.03
CA ILE A 805 -19.13 -71.05 -11.22
C ILE A 805 -20.46 -70.58 -11.81
N GLY A 806 -20.47 -69.90 -12.96
CA GLY A 806 -21.68 -69.29 -13.50
C GLY A 806 -21.52 -68.61 -14.86
N LYS A 807 -22.61 -67.98 -15.32
CA LYS A 807 -22.70 -67.27 -16.60
C LYS A 807 -22.74 -65.76 -16.40
N LEU A 808 -22.01 -65.07 -17.27
CA LEU A 808 -21.87 -63.61 -17.25
C LEU A 808 -22.46 -63.04 -18.54
N PHE A 809 -23.66 -62.45 -18.48
CA PHE A 809 -24.33 -61.89 -19.65
C PHE A 809 -23.73 -60.52 -19.99
N LYS A 810 -23.08 -60.44 -21.17
CA LYS A 810 -22.63 -59.16 -21.75
C LYS A 810 -23.77 -58.54 -22.54
N GLY A 811 -24.24 -57.37 -22.11
CA GLY A 811 -25.23 -56.58 -22.83
C GLY A 811 -24.66 -55.89 -24.08
N LYS A 812 -25.54 -55.25 -24.86
CA LYS A 812 -25.12 -54.36 -25.95
C LYS A 812 -24.42 -53.13 -25.35
N GLY A 813 -23.10 -53.05 -25.52
CA GLY A 813 -22.31 -51.87 -25.13
C GLY A 813 -21.37 -52.05 -23.93
N ASP A 814 -20.76 -53.24 -23.77
CA ASP A 814 -19.68 -53.49 -22.80
C ASP A 814 -20.07 -53.31 -21.31
N SER A 815 -21.38 -53.38 -21.02
CA SER A 815 -22.02 -53.43 -19.69
C SER A 815 -22.35 -54.87 -19.27
N LEU A 816 -22.31 -55.15 -17.96
CA LEU A 816 -22.73 -56.44 -17.38
C LEU A 816 -24.23 -56.41 -17.08
N ASP A 817 -25.03 -57.30 -17.68
CA ASP A 817 -26.50 -57.27 -17.49
C ASP A 817 -26.93 -58.01 -16.22
N GLU A 818 -26.36 -59.19 -15.92
CA GLU A 818 -26.73 -59.99 -14.74
C GLU A 818 -25.64 -61.03 -14.39
N LEU A 819 -25.37 -61.23 -13.09
CA LEU A 819 -24.51 -62.32 -12.58
C LEU A 819 -25.40 -63.49 -12.13
N GLN A 820 -25.33 -64.61 -12.84
CA GLN A 820 -26.05 -65.83 -12.48
C GLN A 820 -25.06 -66.95 -12.16
N VAL A 821 -25.20 -67.54 -10.97
CA VAL A 821 -24.40 -68.70 -10.54
C VAL A 821 -25.07 -69.98 -11.02
N ASP A 822 -24.31 -70.91 -11.57
CA ASP A 822 -24.82 -72.20 -12.03
C ASP A 822 -25.30 -73.04 -10.83
N PRO A 823 -26.49 -73.66 -10.92
CA PRO A 823 -27.07 -74.38 -9.80
C PRO A 823 -26.34 -75.69 -9.51
N VAL A 824 -26.45 -76.18 -8.26
CA VAL A 824 -25.94 -77.51 -7.88
C VAL A 824 -27.07 -78.52 -8.09
N THR A 825 -26.87 -79.49 -8.99
CA THR A 825 -27.89 -80.51 -9.30
C THR A 825 -27.71 -81.80 -8.49
N PHE A 826 -28.79 -82.55 -8.36
CA PHE A 826 -28.87 -83.78 -7.58
C PHE A 826 -29.54 -84.89 -8.40
N ALA A 827 -29.09 -86.12 -8.18
CA ALA A 827 -29.77 -87.29 -8.71
C ALA A 827 -31.20 -87.40 -8.13
N ALA A 828 -32.12 -87.94 -8.94
CA ALA A 828 -33.54 -88.01 -8.61
C ALA A 828 -33.81 -88.72 -7.27
N GLY A 829 -34.43 -88.03 -6.31
CA GLY A 829 -34.74 -88.57 -4.98
C GLY A 829 -33.54 -88.78 -4.04
N SER A 830 -32.35 -88.25 -4.37
CA SER A 830 -31.17 -88.26 -3.50
C SER A 830 -30.77 -86.84 -3.07
N ALA A 831 -30.15 -86.73 -1.90
CA ALA A 831 -29.50 -85.53 -1.38
C ALA A 831 -27.96 -85.64 -1.41
N ASP A 832 -27.41 -86.72 -1.98
CA ASP A 832 -25.96 -86.90 -2.11
C ASP A 832 -25.42 -86.01 -3.22
N VAL A 833 -24.35 -85.28 -2.91
CA VAL A 833 -23.67 -84.43 -3.88
C VAL A 833 -22.79 -85.31 -4.78
N ALA A 834 -23.04 -85.29 -6.09
CA ALA A 834 -22.23 -86.03 -7.05
C ALA A 834 -20.78 -85.50 -7.09
N PRO A 835 -19.77 -86.34 -7.42
CA PRO A 835 -18.37 -85.90 -7.48
C PRO A 835 -18.11 -84.69 -8.41
N GLU A 836 -18.86 -84.59 -9.50
CA GLU A 836 -18.77 -83.45 -10.43
C GLU A 836 -19.28 -82.15 -9.78
N MET A 837 -20.36 -82.22 -8.99
CA MET A 837 -20.90 -81.09 -8.24
C MET A 837 -20.06 -80.74 -7.01
N ALA A 838 -19.34 -81.71 -6.43
CA ALA A 838 -18.39 -81.43 -5.36
C ALA A 838 -17.26 -80.49 -5.84
N LYS A 839 -16.77 -80.68 -7.07
CA LYS A 839 -15.80 -79.77 -7.69
C LYS A 839 -16.39 -78.37 -7.89
N HIS A 840 -17.64 -78.28 -8.35
CA HIS A 840 -18.36 -77.00 -8.50
C HIS A 840 -18.53 -76.27 -7.16
N LEU A 841 -18.86 -77.00 -6.08
CA LEU A 841 -18.93 -76.43 -4.73
C LEU A 841 -17.59 -75.90 -4.23
N THR A 842 -16.47 -76.57 -4.54
CA THR A 842 -15.12 -76.05 -4.25
C THR A 842 -14.85 -74.75 -5.01
N GLU A 843 -15.30 -74.63 -6.26
CA GLU A 843 -15.17 -73.40 -7.04
C GLU A 843 -16.05 -72.27 -6.47
N ILE A 844 -17.29 -72.57 -6.06
CA ILE A 844 -18.20 -71.63 -5.36
C ILE A 844 -17.58 -71.16 -4.04
N ALA A 845 -17.01 -72.08 -3.26
CA ALA A 845 -16.29 -71.73 -2.04
C ALA A 845 -15.05 -70.87 -2.32
N GLY A 846 -14.31 -71.17 -3.39
CA GLY A 846 -13.18 -70.37 -3.86
C GLY A 846 -13.59 -68.93 -4.21
N PHE A 847 -14.76 -68.76 -4.83
CA PHE A 847 -15.34 -67.45 -5.08
C PHE A 847 -15.74 -66.73 -3.78
N LEU A 848 -16.48 -67.40 -2.89
CA LEU A 848 -16.91 -66.81 -1.60
C LEU A 848 -15.72 -66.39 -0.72
N LYS A 849 -14.62 -67.15 -0.72
CA LYS A 849 -13.38 -66.80 -0.02
C LYS A 849 -12.76 -65.50 -0.55
N LYS A 850 -12.87 -65.23 -1.86
CA LYS A 850 -12.34 -64.03 -2.52
C LYS A 850 -13.29 -62.83 -2.45
N ALA A 851 -14.60 -63.06 -2.33
CA ALA A 851 -15.63 -62.02 -2.24
C ALA A 851 -16.34 -62.09 -0.87
N PRO A 852 -15.68 -61.69 0.24
CA PRO A 852 -16.11 -61.94 1.62
C PRO A 852 -17.44 -61.28 2.00
N MET A 853 -17.80 -60.17 1.35
CA MET A 853 -19.04 -59.43 1.61
C MET A 853 -20.28 -60.06 0.94
N ILE A 854 -20.10 -61.01 0.01
CA ILE A 854 -21.20 -61.67 -0.70
C ILE A 854 -21.83 -62.75 0.18
N LYS A 855 -23.17 -62.75 0.24
CA LYS A 855 -23.99 -63.82 0.80
C LYS A 855 -24.76 -64.52 -0.32
N PHE A 856 -24.93 -65.83 -0.20
CA PHE A 856 -25.83 -66.58 -1.07
C PHE A 856 -27.08 -67.02 -0.32
N ALA A 857 -28.22 -66.73 -0.91
CA ALA A 857 -29.48 -67.39 -0.59
C ALA A 857 -29.57 -68.70 -1.37
N LEU A 858 -29.68 -69.81 -0.63
CA LEU A 858 -29.80 -71.16 -1.19
C LEU A 858 -31.27 -71.47 -1.45
N ALA A 859 -31.69 -71.43 -2.71
CA ALA A 859 -33.08 -71.64 -3.12
C ALA A 859 -33.27 -73.04 -3.71
N PRO A 860 -33.97 -73.96 -3.02
CA PRO A 860 -34.19 -75.31 -3.54
C PRO A 860 -35.26 -75.34 -4.63
N VAL A 861 -35.02 -76.13 -5.67
CA VAL A 861 -35.94 -76.40 -6.78
C VAL A 861 -36.15 -77.91 -6.89
N ALA A 862 -37.40 -78.36 -6.80
CA ALA A 862 -37.76 -79.76 -7.03
C ALA A 862 -37.83 -80.08 -8.54
N ALA A 863 -37.41 -81.30 -8.91
CA ALA A 863 -37.63 -81.82 -10.26
C ALA A 863 -38.84 -82.77 -10.34
N PRO A 864 -39.51 -82.86 -11.49
CA PRO A 864 -40.55 -83.86 -11.73
C PRO A 864 -40.07 -85.30 -11.45
N ARG A 865 -38.81 -85.62 -11.79
CA ARG A 865 -38.20 -86.95 -11.53
C ARG A 865 -37.94 -87.26 -10.06
N ASP A 866 -37.78 -86.25 -9.20
CA ASP A 866 -37.66 -86.46 -7.76
C ASP A 866 -38.94 -87.07 -7.19
N LEU A 867 -40.08 -86.60 -7.69
CA LEU A 867 -41.39 -87.06 -7.29
C LEU A 867 -41.59 -88.53 -7.66
N GLU A 868 -41.20 -88.91 -8.88
CA GLU A 868 -41.24 -90.30 -9.35
C GLU A 868 -40.33 -91.21 -8.53
N SER A 869 -39.10 -90.77 -8.24
CA SER A 869 -38.12 -91.52 -7.45
C SER A 869 -38.58 -91.71 -6.00
N LEU A 870 -39.12 -90.68 -5.35
CA LEU A 870 -39.62 -90.77 -3.98
C LEU A 870 -40.82 -91.73 -3.88
N LYS A 871 -41.76 -91.66 -4.83
CA LYS A 871 -42.86 -92.65 -4.93
C LYS A 871 -42.31 -94.06 -5.11
N ALA A 872 -41.27 -94.23 -5.93
CA ALA A 872 -40.61 -95.52 -6.15
C ALA A 872 -39.94 -96.07 -4.88
N GLN A 873 -39.23 -95.23 -4.14
CA GLN A 873 -38.55 -95.61 -2.89
C GLN A 873 -39.54 -95.95 -1.78
N GLU A 874 -40.60 -95.16 -1.59
CA GLU A 874 -41.62 -95.39 -0.57
C GLU A 874 -42.33 -96.75 -0.78
N VAL A 875 -42.75 -97.02 -2.02
CA VAL A 875 -43.36 -98.31 -2.39
C VAL A 875 -42.37 -99.46 -2.17
N THR A 876 -41.10 -99.28 -2.55
CA THR A 876 -40.06 -100.31 -2.39
C THR A 876 -39.75 -100.57 -0.91
N LEU A 877 -39.71 -99.54 -0.06
CA LEU A 877 -39.52 -99.65 1.38
C LEU A 877 -40.70 -100.35 2.05
N LYS A 878 -41.94 -100.03 1.65
CA LYS A 878 -43.14 -100.75 2.11
C LYS A 878 -43.05 -102.25 1.77
N VAL A 879 -42.65 -102.58 0.55
CA VAL A 879 -42.44 -103.96 0.10
C VAL A 879 -41.38 -104.67 0.93
N LEU A 880 -40.19 -104.07 1.11
CA LEU A 880 -39.10 -104.65 1.90
C LEU A 880 -39.46 -104.79 3.38
N ARG A 881 -40.16 -103.80 3.95
CA ARG A 881 -40.64 -103.86 5.33
C ARG A 881 -41.62 -105.01 5.50
N LEU A 882 -42.58 -105.15 4.60
CA LEU A 882 -43.54 -106.25 4.62
C LEU A 882 -42.86 -107.61 4.40
N GLN A 883 -41.87 -107.69 3.51
CA GLN A 883 -41.06 -108.89 3.30
C GLN A 883 -40.39 -109.34 4.59
N LYS A 884 -39.79 -108.40 5.34
CA LYS A 884 -39.07 -108.66 6.58
C LYS A 884 -40.01 -109.00 7.74
N GLU A 885 -41.14 -108.28 7.87
CA GLU A 885 -42.17 -108.54 8.89
C GLU A 885 -42.86 -109.89 8.68
N ARG A 886 -43.09 -110.29 7.42
CA ARG A 886 -43.78 -111.55 7.07
C ARG A 886 -42.85 -112.70 6.67
N ARG A 887 -41.53 -112.50 6.73
CA ARG A 887 -40.48 -113.46 6.33
C ARG A 887 -40.74 -114.09 4.95
N LEU A 888 -41.11 -113.26 3.97
CA LEU A 888 -41.41 -113.72 2.62
C LEU A 888 -40.11 -114.13 1.87
N PRO A 889 -40.18 -115.17 1.02
CA PRO A 889 -38.99 -115.84 0.48
C PRO A 889 -38.19 -114.97 -0.49
N ASP A 890 -38.86 -114.08 -1.23
CA ASP A 890 -38.25 -113.19 -2.21
C ASP A 890 -39.01 -111.87 -2.32
N PHE A 891 -38.42 -110.94 -3.07
CA PHE A 891 -38.94 -109.59 -3.26
C PHE A 891 -40.25 -109.59 -4.07
N ASP A 892 -40.37 -110.44 -5.09
CA ASP A 892 -41.56 -110.51 -5.94
C ASP A 892 -42.79 -111.01 -5.16
N ALA A 893 -42.61 -111.97 -4.27
CA ALA A 893 -43.66 -112.40 -3.34
C ALA A 893 -44.10 -111.27 -2.40
N ALA A 894 -43.18 -110.40 -2.00
CA ALA A 894 -43.48 -109.22 -1.19
C ALA A 894 -44.20 -108.12 -1.99
N VAL A 895 -43.83 -107.90 -3.25
CA VAL A 895 -44.53 -106.97 -4.16
C VAL A 895 -45.97 -107.42 -4.35
N ALA A 896 -46.21 -108.70 -4.63
CA ALA A 896 -47.56 -109.25 -4.80
C ALA A 896 -48.41 -109.13 -3.51
N ALA A 897 -47.78 -109.28 -2.34
CA ALA A 897 -48.44 -109.11 -1.06
C ALA A 897 -48.85 -107.64 -0.80
N VAL A 898 -47.98 -106.68 -1.13
CA VAL A 898 -48.30 -105.24 -1.04
C VAL A 898 -49.36 -104.86 -2.07
N PHE A 899 -49.26 -105.35 -3.32
CA PHE A 899 -50.23 -105.09 -4.38
C PHE A 899 -51.65 -105.51 -3.98
N LYS A 900 -51.79 -106.71 -3.40
CA LYS A 900 -53.08 -107.22 -2.92
C LYS A 900 -53.62 -106.45 -1.72
N ALA A 901 -52.74 -105.92 -0.87
CA ALA A 901 -53.12 -105.18 0.34
C ALA A 901 -53.58 -103.75 0.04
N GLU A 902 -52.88 -103.04 -0.85
CA GLU A 902 -53.19 -101.64 -1.17
C GLU A 902 -54.17 -101.48 -2.34
N LEU A 903 -54.25 -102.46 -3.25
CA LEU A 903 -55.17 -102.44 -4.40
C LEU A 903 -56.13 -103.65 -4.40
N PRO A 904 -56.96 -103.84 -3.34
CA PRO A 904 -57.91 -104.95 -3.28
C PRO A 904 -58.96 -104.80 -4.39
N GLY A 905 -58.85 -105.61 -5.45
CA GLY A 905 -59.80 -105.63 -6.58
C GLY A 905 -59.19 -105.26 -7.94
N VAL A 906 -57.92 -104.85 -8.00
CA VAL A 906 -57.20 -104.68 -9.28
C VAL A 906 -56.57 -106.02 -9.68
N LYS A 907 -56.81 -106.49 -10.91
CA LYS A 907 -56.19 -107.73 -11.40
C LYS A 907 -54.67 -107.53 -11.44
N PRO A 908 -53.87 -108.34 -10.72
CA PRO A 908 -52.43 -108.16 -10.67
C PRO A 908 -51.80 -108.44 -12.05
N PRO A 909 -50.95 -107.55 -12.57
CA PRO A 909 -50.12 -107.82 -13.75
C PRO A 909 -49.29 -109.11 -13.62
N ASP A 910 -48.96 -109.75 -14.75
CA ASP A 910 -48.32 -111.09 -14.75
C ASP A 910 -46.85 -111.10 -14.26
N SER A 911 -46.22 -109.93 -14.07
CA SER A 911 -44.85 -109.80 -13.54
C SER A 911 -44.78 -108.94 -12.28
N GLY A 912 -43.83 -109.28 -11.39
CA GLY A 912 -43.54 -108.50 -10.17
C GLY A 912 -43.15 -107.06 -10.48
N GLU A 913 -42.44 -106.81 -11.58
CA GLU A 913 -42.10 -105.44 -12.03
C GLU A 913 -43.31 -104.61 -12.44
N ALA A 914 -44.27 -105.19 -13.16
CA ALA A 914 -45.46 -104.46 -13.61
C ALA A 914 -46.43 -104.16 -12.44
N GLN A 915 -46.50 -105.08 -11.46
CA GLN A 915 -47.21 -104.82 -10.20
C GLN A 915 -46.57 -103.68 -9.41
N LEU A 916 -45.24 -103.65 -9.34
CA LEU A 916 -44.49 -102.59 -8.66
C LEU A 916 -44.67 -101.23 -9.34
N ALA A 917 -44.67 -101.17 -10.68
CA ALA A 917 -44.89 -99.94 -11.44
C ALA A 917 -46.28 -99.33 -11.19
N ALA A 918 -47.33 -100.15 -11.18
CA ALA A 918 -48.70 -99.69 -10.93
C ALA A 918 -48.93 -99.18 -9.49
N LEU A 919 -48.19 -99.72 -8.50
CA LEU A 919 -48.19 -99.21 -7.12
C LEU A 919 -47.51 -97.84 -7.04
N ARG A 920 -46.44 -97.60 -7.80
CA ARG A 920 -45.70 -96.33 -7.84
C ARG A 920 -46.52 -95.20 -8.47
N GLU A 921 -47.26 -95.48 -9.54
CA GLU A 921 -48.10 -94.49 -10.22
C GLU A 921 -49.22 -93.94 -9.31
N ARG A 922 -49.80 -94.81 -8.47
CA ARG A 922 -50.94 -94.47 -7.59
C ARG A 922 -50.54 -94.03 -6.18
N GLN A 923 -49.26 -94.01 -5.85
CA GLN A 923 -48.77 -93.52 -4.57
C GLN A 923 -49.08 -92.01 -4.43
N PRO A 924 -49.70 -91.56 -3.32
CA PRO A 924 -50.00 -90.14 -3.10
C PRO A 924 -48.74 -89.28 -3.14
N LEU A 925 -48.90 -88.01 -3.53
CA LEU A 925 -47.82 -87.03 -3.59
C LEU A 925 -47.13 -86.95 -2.22
N PRO A 926 -45.83 -87.30 -2.14
CA PRO A 926 -45.13 -87.32 -0.88
C PRO A 926 -44.63 -85.92 -0.50
N ASP A 927 -45.53 -84.95 -0.33
CA ASP A 927 -45.17 -83.53 -0.16
C ASP A 927 -44.26 -83.30 1.06
N ALA A 928 -44.50 -84.03 2.17
CA ALA A 928 -43.65 -83.97 3.35
C ALA A 928 -42.24 -84.53 3.10
N GLN A 929 -42.13 -85.62 2.31
CA GLN A 929 -40.84 -86.25 1.98
C GLN A 929 -40.11 -85.43 0.89
N MET A 930 -40.85 -84.74 0.03
CA MET A 930 -40.31 -83.78 -0.93
C MET A 930 -39.71 -82.59 -0.21
N ASN A 931 -40.44 -81.98 0.74
CA ASN A 931 -39.90 -80.90 1.57
C ASN A 931 -38.69 -81.36 2.38
N GLU A 932 -38.74 -82.56 2.97
CA GLU A 932 -37.61 -83.16 3.67
C GLU A 932 -36.41 -83.39 2.74
N LEU A 933 -36.63 -83.84 1.49
CA LEU A 933 -35.58 -83.99 0.47
C LEU A 933 -34.95 -82.63 0.12
N LEU A 934 -35.76 -81.59 -0.07
CA LEU A 934 -35.27 -80.24 -0.37
C LEU A 934 -34.48 -79.65 0.81
N GLU A 935 -34.97 -79.81 2.04
CA GLU A 935 -34.24 -79.41 3.25
C GLU A 935 -32.91 -80.16 3.38
N ARG A 936 -32.90 -81.49 3.13
CA ARG A 936 -31.68 -82.31 3.14
C ARG A 936 -30.69 -81.88 2.06
N ARG A 937 -31.16 -81.50 0.86
CA ARG A 937 -30.29 -80.97 -0.22
C ARG A 937 -29.68 -79.62 0.14
N VAL A 938 -30.48 -78.69 0.69
CA VAL A 938 -29.96 -77.41 1.20
C VAL A 938 -28.96 -77.66 2.32
N ALA A 939 -29.25 -78.58 3.24
CA ALA A 939 -28.34 -78.97 4.31
C ALA A 939 -27.05 -79.59 3.78
N ALA A 940 -27.11 -80.44 2.76
CA ALA A 940 -25.95 -81.07 2.13
C ALA A 940 -25.04 -80.04 1.44
N VAL A 941 -25.60 -79.09 0.68
CA VAL A 941 -24.84 -77.97 0.08
C VAL A 941 -24.24 -77.09 1.17
N ARG A 942 -25.03 -76.73 2.18
CA ARG A 942 -24.57 -75.88 3.29
C ARG A 942 -23.47 -76.57 4.09
N GLU A 943 -23.61 -77.86 4.37
CA GLU A 943 -22.60 -78.66 5.10
C GLU A 943 -21.31 -78.78 4.29
N ALA A 944 -21.40 -79.05 2.98
CA ALA A 944 -20.24 -79.10 2.10
C ALA A 944 -19.47 -77.76 2.08
N LEU A 945 -20.18 -76.64 1.94
CA LEU A 945 -19.55 -75.32 1.93
C LEU A 945 -19.02 -74.89 3.31
N THR A 946 -19.68 -75.26 4.40
CA THR A 946 -19.28 -74.83 5.76
C THR A 946 -18.22 -75.74 6.39
N LYS A 947 -18.44 -77.06 6.42
CA LYS A 947 -17.54 -78.01 7.10
C LYS A 947 -16.33 -78.38 6.24
N THR A 948 -16.54 -78.64 4.96
CA THR A 948 -15.47 -79.10 4.07
C THR A 948 -14.64 -77.93 3.56
N GLU A 949 -15.29 -76.84 3.17
CA GLU A 949 -14.62 -75.70 2.54
C GLU A 949 -14.37 -74.52 3.50
N GLY A 950 -14.93 -74.53 4.71
CA GLY A 950 -14.66 -73.52 5.74
C GLY A 950 -15.35 -72.17 5.52
N ILE A 951 -16.45 -72.12 4.75
CA ILE A 951 -17.25 -70.90 4.58
C ILE A 951 -18.08 -70.61 5.85
N PRO A 952 -18.10 -69.37 6.38
CA PRO A 952 -18.94 -69.01 7.51
C PRO A 952 -20.44 -69.26 7.26
N ALA A 953 -21.14 -69.83 8.23
CA ALA A 953 -22.55 -70.21 8.08
C ALA A 953 -23.46 -68.99 7.84
N GLU A 954 -23.15 -67.82 8.40
CA GLU A 954 -23.93 -66.58 8.18
C GLU A 954 -23.91 -66.07 6.73
N ARG A 955 -23.04 -66.62 5.87
CA ARG A 955 -22.95 -66.25 4.45
C ARG A 955 -23.82 -67.10 3.54
N LEU A 956 -24.44 -68.14 4.09
CA LEU A 956 -25.32 -69.06 3.38
C LEU A 956 -26.71 -68.97 4.02
N VAL A 957 -27.53 -68.06 3.51
CA VAL A 957 -28.87 -67.80 4.05
C VAL A 957 -29.89 -68.74 3.39
N PRO A 958 -30.97 -69.11 4.11
CA PRO A 958 -32.06 -69.87 3.51
C PRO A 958 -32.79 -69.04 2.45
N GLY A 959 -32.87 -69.54 1.23
CA GLY A 959 -33.70 -68.98 0.16
C GLY A 959 -35.09 -69.62 0.12
N PRO A 960 -36.11 -68.92 -0.40
CA PRO A 960 -37.42 -69.51 -0.60
C PRO A 960 -37.35 -70.65 -1.63
N ALA A 961 -38.10 -71.72 -1.38
CA ALA A 961 -38.26 -72.80 -2.35
C ALA A 961 -38.89 -72.26 -3.65
N GLN A 962 -38.29 -72.60 -4.78
CA GLN A 962 -38.76 -72.19 -6.10
C GLN A 962 -39.77 -73.19 -6.65
N PRO A 963 -40.70 -72.75 -7.51
CA PRO A 963 -41.64 -73.66 -8.16
C PRO A 963 -40.90 -74.75 -8.96
N PRO A 964 -41.44 -75.98 -9.04
CA PRO A 964 -40.84 -77.05 -9.82
C PRO A 964 -40.71 -76.66 -11.29
N SER A 965 -39.64 -77.13 -11.94
CA SER A 965 -39.42 -76.84 -13.36
C SER A 965 -40.53 -77.43 -14.23
N SER A 966 -40.96 -76.68 -15.25
CA SER A 966 -41.89 -77.15 -16.27
C SER A 966 -41.23 -78.10 -17.29
N ASP A 967 -39.91 -78.26 -17.23
CA ASP A 967 -39.15 -79.15 -18.11
C ASP A 967 -39.03 -80.54 -17.47
N GLU A 968 -39.59 -81.56 -18.13
CA GLU A 968 -39.57 -82.95 -17.65
C GLU A 968 -38.15 -83.52 -17.56
N ALA A 969 -37.18 -82.95 -18.28
CA ALA A 969 -35.78 -83.35 -18.22
C ALA A 969 -34.98 -82.65 -17.11
N ALA A 970 -35.58 -81.69 -16.39
CA ALA A 970 -34.87 -80.92 -15.38
C ALA A 970 -34.49 -81.78 -14.16
N GLU A 971 -33.28 -81.56 -13.66
CA GLU A 971 -32.79 -82.17 -12.42
C GLU A 971 -33.16 -81.31 -11.20
N GLY A 972 -33.30 -81.98 -10.06
CA GLY A 972 -33.53 -81.33 -8.78
C GLY A 972 -32.27 -80.57 -8.39
N ARG A 973 -32.40 -79.31 -7.96
CA ARG A 973 -31.23 -78.42 -7.87
C ARG A 973 -31.36 -77.37 -6.77
N ILE A 974 -30.22 -76.82 -6.36
CA ILE A 974 -30.14 -75.63 -5.51
C ILE A 974 -29.65 -74.46 -6.38
N GLU A 975 -30.48 -73.43 -6.49
CA GLU A 975 -30.12 -72.16 -7.13
C GLU A 975 -29.50 -71.22 -6.09
N PHE A 976 -28.48 -70.46 -6.51
CA PHE A 976 -27.77 -69.51 -5.66
C PHE A 976 -28.16 -68.09 -6.06
N HIS A 977 -28.83 -67.37 -5.16
CA HIS A 977 -29.14 -65.95 -5.36
C HIS A 977 -28.21 -65.10 -4.51
N ILE A 978 -27.64 -64.06 -5.10
CA ILE A 978 -26.76 -63.14 -4.37
C ILE A 978 -27.60 -62.17 -3.54
N GLU A 979 -27.38 -62.16 -2.23
CA GLU A 979 -28.00 -61.20 -1.32
C GLU A 979 -26.99 -60.10 -0.98
N GLN A 980 -27.44 -58.84 -1.02
CA GLN A 980 -26.62 -57.63 -0.80
C GLN A 980 -26.64 -57.17 0.66
#